data_AF-A0A6A1Q9A8-F1
#
_entry.id   AF-A0A6A1Q9A8-F1
#
_cell.length_a   1.000
_cell.length_b   1.000
_cell.length_c   1.000
_cell.angle_alpha   90.00
_cell.angle_beta   90.00
_cell.angle_gamma   90.00
#
_symmetry.space_group_name_H-M   'P 1'
#
loop_
_entity.id
_entity.type
_entity.pdbx_description
1 polymer ?
#
loop_
_entity_poly.entity_id
_entity_poly.type
_entity_poly.pdbx_seq_one_letter_code
_entity_poly.pdbx_strand_id
1 'polypeptide(L)'
;MEYCEKSTLRDTIDQGLYRDTVRLWRLFREILDGLAYIHEKFRKQYDISYVWENVVGFFALFHQGMIHRDLKPVNIFLDSDDHVKIGDFGLATDHLAFAADGKQDDTSGDHLIKSDPSVLLLVILPSAFFHAGHLTGMVGTALYVSPEVQGSTKSAYNQPLNKILFPPQKVDLFSLGIIFFEMCYHPMITASERIFVLNQLRDPTSPKFPEDFDDGEHTKQKSVISWLLNHDPAERPTATELLRSELLPPPQMEESELHEVLHRTLANVGGKAYRTVMAQTFSQRISPAVDYTYDSDILKVPFARYVARNNILNLKRYCIERVFRPRKLDRFHPKELLECAFDIVTSTTNSSLPTAEIIYTIYEIIQEFPALQERNYSIYLNHTMLLKAILLHCGIPEDKLSQVYVILYDAVTEKLTRREVEAKFCNLSLSSNSLCRLYKFIEQKGELQDLTPTINSLIKQKTGVAQLVQYGLKDLEEVVGLLKKLGIKLQVLINLGLVYKVQQHSGIIFQFVAFIRRRQRAISEILAAGGRYDLLIPLFRGPQALGPVPTAIGVSIAIDKITAAVLNMEEPVSSSFAFQCALRCLSFCSHSHGASDVVTVSSCDLLVVSVGQMSMSRAINLTQKLWSAGITAEIMYDWSQSQEELQEYCRHHEITYVALVSDKEGNHVKVKSFEKERQTEKRVLESDLVDHVVQKLRTKVSDERTIREASDNLAVQNLKGSFSNASGLFEIHGATVVPIVSVVAPEKLSASTRRRYETQVQTRLQTSLANLHQKSSEIEILAWDADEQAFNTTVKQLLSRLPKQRYLKLVCDEIYNIKVEKK
;
A
#
# COMPACT_ATOMS: atom_id res chain seq x y z
N MET A 1 -9.25 -17.11 46.85
CA MET A 1 -10.31 -16.20 46.40
C MET A 1 -9.99 -14.84 46.96
N GLU A 2 -9.65 -13.88 46.10
CA GLU A 2 -9.72 -12.47 46.48
C GLU A 2 -11.17 -12.13 46.82
N TYR A 3 -11.36 -11.30 47.84
CA TYR A 3 -12.68 -10.92 48.32
C TYR A 3 -13.31 -9.96 47.29
N CYS A 4 -14.14 -10.48 46.37
CA CYS A 4 -14.96 -9.60 45.53
C CYS A 4 -15.89 -8.81 46.46
N GLU A 5 -15.97 -7.49 46.28
CA GLU A 5 -16.81 -6.60 47.09
C GLU A 5 -18.31 -6.81 46.78
N LYS A 6 -18.86 -7.98 47.14
CA LYS A 6 -20.28 -8.36 47.20
C LYS A 6 -21.20 -8.02 46.00
N SER A 7 -20.73 -7.50 44.87
CA SER A 7 -21.56 -7.23 43.69
C SER A 7 -21.48 -8.37 42.68
N THR A 8 -22.64 -8.93 42.37
CA THR A 8 -22.84 -9.93 41.32
C THR A 8 -23.38 -9.28 40.06
N LEU A 9 -23.27 -9.96 38.91
CA LEU A 9 -23.92 -9.52 37.67
C LEU A 9 -25.44 -9.35 37.87
N ARG A 10 -26.06 -10.12 38.77
CA ARG A 10 -27.48 -9.94 39.13
C ARG A 10 -27.74 -8.54 39.68
N ASP A 11 -26.92 -8.08 40.62
CA ASP A 11 -27.06 -6.75 41.20
C ASP A 11 -26.92 -5.65 40.14
N THR A 12 -26.00 -5.84 39.18
CA THR A 12 -25.79 -4.91 38.06
C THR A 12 -26.98 -4.87 37.11
N ILE A 13 -27.56 -6.03 36.78
CA ILE A 13 -28.77 -6.13 35.96
C ILE A 13 -29.93 -5.38 36.65
N ASP A 14 -30.15 -5.65 37.94
CA ASP A 14 -31.23 -5.04 38.72
C ASP A 14 -31.05 -3.51 38.88
N GLN A 15 -29.81 -3.01 38.82
CA GLN A 15 -29.48 -1.58 38.82
C GLN A 15 -29.58 -0.91 37.43
N GLY A 16 -30.06 -1.62 36.40
CA GLY A 16 -30.39 -1.05 35.11
C GLY A 16 -29.25 -1.07 34.07
N LEU A 17 -28.44 -2.14 34.06
CA LEU A 17 -27.35 -2.35 33.09
C LEU A 17 -27.76 -2.13 31.62
N TYR A 18 -29.00 -2.46 31.27
CA TYR A 18 -29.54 -2.29 29.90
C TYR A 18 -29.44 -0.86 29.35
N ARG A 19 -29.32 0.15 30.23
CA ARG A 19 -29.17 1.56 29.84
C ARG A 19 -27.74 1.96 29.44
N ASP A 20 -26.74 1.15 29.82
CA ASP A 20 -25.33 1.39 29.53
C ASP A 20 -24.82 0.32 28.55
N THR A 21 -25.05 0.56 27.26
CA THR A 21 -24.71 -0.40 26.20
C THR A 21 -23.21 -0.66 26.12
N VAL A 22 -22.36 0.31 26.45
CA VAL A 22 -20.90 0.16 26.42
C VAL A 22 -20.44 -0.80 27.53
N ARG A 23 -20.87 -0.55 28.76
CA ARG A 23 -20.57 -1.43 29.91
C ARG A 23 -21.15 -2.82 29.71
N LEU A 24 -22.38 -2.92 29.20
CA LEU A 24 -23.05 -4.19 28.90
C LEU A 24 -22.23 -5.05 27.93
N TRP A 25 -21.81 -4.48 26.79
CA TRP A 25 -21.02 -5.22 25.80
C TRP A 25 -19.62 -5.59 26.30
N ARG A 26 -19.01 -4.73 27.12
CA ARG A 26 -17.72 -5.03 27.79
C ARG A 26 -17.87 -6.24 28.72
N LEU A 27 -18.82 -6.22 29.64
CA LEU A 27 -19.07 -7.31 30.58
C LEU A 27 -19.42 -8.61 29.84
N PHE A 28 -20.27 -8.54 28.80
CA PHE A 28 -20.61 -9.71 28.00
C PHE A 28 -19.38 -10.34 27.32
N ARG A 29 -18.50 -9.50 26.76
CA ARG A 29 -17.23 -9.95 26.15
C ARG A 29 -16.31 -10.59 27.20
N GLU A 30 -16.17 -10.00 28.39
CA GLU A 30 -15.35 -10.58 29.47
C GLU A 30 -15.89 -11.93 29.97
N ILE A 31 -17.22 -12.09 30.10
CA ILE A 31 -17.84 -13.39 30.40
C ILE A 31 -17.49 -14.42 29.32
N LEU A 32 -17.57 -14.01 28.05
CA LEU A 32 -17.29 -14.88 26.90
C LEU A 32 -15.82 -15.28 26.80
N ASP A 33 -14.89 -14.35 27.08
CA ASP A 33 -13.45 -14.62 27.19
C ASP A 33 -13.16 -15.58 28.36
N GLY A 34 -13.83 -15.39 29.50
CA GLY A 34 -13.76 -16.31 30.64
C GLY A 34 -14.24 -17.72 30.30
N LEU A 35 -15.36 -17.85 29.60
CA LEU A 35 -15.87 -19.16 29.14
C LEU A 35 -14.96 -19.79 28.09
N ALA A 36 -14.47 -19.03 27.11
CA ALA A 36 -13.51 -19.53 26.12
C ALA A 36 -12.26 -20.08 26.81
N TYR A 37 -11.76 -19.37 27.82
CA TYR A 37 -10.64 -19.83 28.63
C TYR A 37 -10.95 -21.09 29.43
N ILE A 38 -12.10 -21.18 30.12
CA ILE A 38 -12.49 -22.38 30.88
C ILE A 38 -12.66 -23.60 29.95
N HIS A 39 -13.27 -23.38 28.78
CA HIS A 39 -13.46 -24.39 27.75
C HIS A 39 -12.15 -24.80 27.06
N GLU A 40 -11.11 -23.94 27.04
CA GLU A 40 -9.81 -24.21 26.40
C GLU A 40 -8.70 -24.69 27.35
N LYS A 41 -8.63 -24.19 28.61
CA LYS A 41 -7.44 -24.35 29.46
C LYS A 41 -7.20 -25.78 29.97
N PHE A 42 -8.24 -26.59 30.12
CA PHE A 42 -8.07 -28.00 30.51
C PHE A 42 -7.57 -28.91 29.38
N ARG A 43 -7.43 -28.38 28.15
CA ARG A 43 -6.79 -29.07 27.03
C ARG A 43 -5.28 -29.30 27.22
N LYS A 44 -4.62 -28.55 28.10
CA LYS A 44 -3.14 -28.53 28.22
C LYS A 44 -2.56 -29.33 29.38
N GLN A 45 -3.37 -29.92 30.26
CA GLN A 45 -2.86 -30.57 31.47
C GLN A 45 -2.59 -32.08 31.34
N TYR A 46 -3.02 -32.72 30.24
CA TYR A 46 -2.68 -34.10 29.90
C TYR A 46 -2.13 -34.19 28.47
N ASP A 47 -0.88 -33.78 28.28
CA ASP A 47 -0.10 -34.16 27.11
C ASP A 47 0.52 -35.54 27.36
N ILE A 48 -0.30 -36.60 27.29
CA ILE A 48 0.19 -37.98 27.23
C ILE A 48 0.51 -38.27 25.77
N SER A 49 1.63 -37.74 25.30
CA SER A 49 2.22 -38.10 24.02
C SER A 49 2.95 -39.46 24.15
N TYR A 50 2.22 -40.56 24.29
CA TYR A 50 2.71 -41.91 23.96
C TYR A 50 1.54 -42.84 23.63
N VAL A 51 1.57 -43.40 22.41
CA VAL A 51 0.60 -44.32 21.78
C VAL A 51 -0.69 -43.56 21.37
N TRP A 52 -1.08 -43.43 20.11
CA TRP A 52 -1.82 -44.43 19.32
C TRP A 52 -1.95 -43.92 17.87
N GLU A 53 -1.39 -44.64 16.89
CA GLU A 53 -1.47 -44.28 15.47
C GLU A 53 -2.49 -45.11 14.67
N ASN A 54 -3.34 -45.94 15.28
CA ASN A 54 -4.21 -46.84 14.50
C ASN A 54 -5.56 -47.17 15.15
N VAL A 55 -6.53 -46.23 15.17
CA VAL A 55 -7.98 -46.57 15.14
C VAL A 55 -8.76 -45.41 14.49
N VAL A 56 -9.24 -45.64 13.27
CA VAL A 56 -10.27 -44.82 12.63
C VAL A 56 -11.60 -45.13 13.34
N GLY A 57 -12.00 -44.27 14.27
CA GLY A 57 -13.25 -44.41 15.03
C GLY A 57 -13.38 -43.54 16.29
N PHE A 58 -12.32 -42.86 16.73
CA PHE A 58 -12.25 -42.19 18.05
C PHE A 58 -12.13 -40.66 17.96
N PHE A 59 -12.80 -40.02 17.00
CA PHE A 59 -12.67 -38.56 16.79
C PHE A 59 -13.46 -37.69 17.79
N ALA A 60 -14.35 -38.27 18.60
CA ALA A 60 -15.27 -37.53 19.47
C ALA A 60 -14.83 -37.41 20.94
N LEU A 61 -13.76 -38.09 21.38
CA LEU A 61 -13.46 -38.23 22.82
C LEU A 61 -12.32 -37.35 23.36
N PHE A 62 -11.61 -36.59 22.52
CA PHE A 62 -10.46 -35.77 22.94
C PHE A 62 -10.74 -34.26 23.09
N HIS A 63 -12.01 -33.83 23.07
CA HIS A 63 -12.41 -32.42 23.20
C HIS A 63 -12.88 -32.07 24.63
N GLN A 64 -12.10 -32.40 25.66
CA GLN A 64 -12.47 -32.17 27.06
C GLN A 64 -12.01 -30.79 27.55
N GLY A 65 -12.96 -29.85 27.59
CA GLY A 65 -12.88 -28.61 28.37
C GLY A 65 -13.86 -28.68 29.55
N MET A 66 -13.57 -27.98 30.65
CA MET A 66 -14.45 -27.95 31.82
C MET A 66 -15.75 -27.21 31.47
N ILE A 67 -16.89 -27.70 31.95
CA ILE A 67 -18.21 -27.11 31.71
C ILE A 67 -18.76 -26.59 33.03
N HIS A 68 -19.31 -25.38 33.07
CA HIS A 68 -19.81 -24.77 34.31
C HIS A 68 -21.14 -25.38 34.77
N ARG A 69 -22.09 -25.61 33.86
CA ARG A 69 -23.43 -26.21 34.04
C ARG A 69 -24.44 -25.47 34.95
N ASP A 70 -23.97 -24.57 35.81
CA ASP A 70 -24.83 -23.71 36.65
C ASP A 70 -24.53 -22.22 36.44
N LEU A 71 -24.40 -21.81 35.17
CA LEU A 71 -24.15 -20.42 34.83
C LEU A 71 -25.44 -19.60 35.01
N LYS A 72 -25.40 -18.62 35.91
CA LYS A 72 -26.50 -17.69 36.21
C LYS A 72 -25.93 -16.37 36.73
N PRO A 73 -26.67 -15.25 36.69
CA PRO A 73 -26.12 -13.93 37.04
C PRO A 73 -25.56 -13.84 38.47
N VAL A 74 -26.08 -14.63 39.42
CA VAL A 74 -25.58 -14.66 40.81
C VAL A 74 -24.23 -15.39 40.98
N ASN A 75 -23.82 -16.17 39.97
CA ASN A 75 -22.55 -16.92 39.95
C ASN A 75 -21.47 -16.19 39.12
N ILE A 76 -21.77 -14.98 38.64
CA ILE A 76 -20.84 -14.10 37.93
C ILE A 76 -20.59 -12.90 38.84
N PHE A 77 -19.36 -12.73 39.29
CA PHE A 77 -18.94 -11.71 40.25
C PHE A 77 -18.22 -10.56 39.54
N LEU A 78 -18.31 -9.36 40.11
CA LEU A 78 -17.53 -8.20 39.68
C LEU A 78 -16.52 -7.85 40.77
N ASP A 79 -15.29 -7.51 40.37
CA ASP A 79 -14.29 -6.97 41.30
C ASP A 79 -14.38 -5.44 41.42
N SER A 80 -13.46 -4.83 42.19
CA SER A 80 -13.44 -3.39 42.47
C SER A 80 -13.25 -2.53 41.23
N ASP A 81 -12.67 -3.09 40.16
CA ASP A 81 -12.40 -2.42 38.90
C ASP A 81 -13.47 -2.71 37.84
N ASP A 82 -14.61 -3.30 38.26
CA ASP A 82 -15.74 -3.66 37.40
C ASP A 82 -15.40 -4.76 36.38
N HIS A 83 -14.42 -5.63 36.67
CA HIS A 83 -14.06 -6.79 35.85
C HIS A 83 -14.78 -8.07 36.28
N VAL A 84 -15.10 -8.92 35.28
CA VAL A 84 -15.86 -10.16 35.46
C VAL A 84 -14.99 -11.29 36.03
N LYS A 85 -15.53 -11.99 37.04
CA LYS A 85 -15.01 -13.26 37.59
C LYS A 85 -16.12 -14.31 37.63
N ILE A 86 -15.97 -15.41 36.91
CA ILE A 86 -16.90 -16.56 36.92
C ILE A 86 -16.58 -17.45 38.14
N GLY A 87 -17.59 -17.79 38.95
CA GLY A 87 -17.41 -18.59 40.17
C GLY A 87 -18.54 -19.59 40.43
N ASP A 88 -18.43 -20.36 41.52
CA ASP A 88 -19.35 -21.44 41.92
C ASP A 88 -19.42 -22.64 40.94
N PHE A 89 -18.30 -23.36 40.85
CA PHE A 89 -18.13 -24.57 40.02
C PHE A 89 -18.69 -25.85 40.67
N GLY A 90 -19.63 -25.75 41.62
CA GLY A 90 -20.14 -26.90 42.39
C GLY A 90 -20.80 -28.02 41.57
N LEU A 91 -21.12 -27.75 40.31
CA LEU A 91 -21.73 -28.68 39.35
C LEU A 91 -20.86 -28.91 38.08
N ALA A 92 -19.62 -28.41 38.09
CA ALA A 92 -18.70 -28.55 36.96
C ALA A 92 -18.18 -30.00 36.84
N THR A 93 -18.04 -30.52 35.63
CA THR A 93 -17.57 -31.90 35.39
C THR A 93 -16.97 -32.10 34.01
N ASP A 94 -16.19 -33.19 33.89
CA ASP A 94 -15.42 -33.54 32.70
C ASP A 94 -16.04 -34.67 31.84
N HIS A 95 -17.02 -35.50 32.27
CA HIS A 95 -17.66 -36.54 31.39
C HIS A 95 -19.06 -37.10 31.76
N LEU A 96 -19.78 -37.60 30.72
CA LEU A 96 -21.10 -38.25 30.69
C LEU A 96 -21.12 -39.64 31.37
N ALA A 97 -22.03 -39.88 32.32
CA ALA A 97 -22.32 -41.20 32.87
C ALA A 97 -23.66 -41.75 32.36
N PHE A 98 -23.68 -42.48 31.24
CA PHE A 98 -24.78 -43.38 30.85
C PHE A 98 -24.33 -44.40 29.78
N ALA A 99 -24.21 -45.69 30.14
CA ALA A 99 -24.80 -46.86 29.42
C ALA A 99 -24.21 -48.24 29.81
N ALA A 100 -25.14 -49.14 30.16
CA ALA A 100 -25.26 -50.58 29.88
C ALA A 100 -24.47 -51.66 30.66
N ASP A 101 -25.24 -52.40 31.46
CA ASP A 101 -25.03 -53.75 32.00
C ASP A 101 -25.64 -54.80 31.04
N GLY A 102 -25.07 -56.01 30.97
CA GLY A 102 -25.52 -57.14 30.15
C GLY A 102 -24.97 -58.47 30.66
N LYS A 103 -25.86 -59.33 31.17
CA LYS A 103 -25.60 -60.65 31.79
C LYS A 103 -25.03 -61.70 30.82
N GLN A 104 -24.14 -62.60 31.29
CA GLN A 104 -24.42 -64.04 31.54
C GLN A 104 -23.17 -64.86 31.97
N ASP A 105 -23.46 -65.96 32.67
CA ASP A 105 -22.61 -67.03 33.22
C ASP A 105 -21.54 -67.61 32.25
N ASP A 106 -20.43 -68.16 32.79
CA ASP A 106 -20.22 -69.62 32.76
C ASP A 106 -18.91 -70.12 33.41
N THR A 107 -19.00 -71.31 34.00
CA THR A 107 -17.95 -72.17 34.55
C THR A 107 -17.08 -72.88 33.49
N SER A 108 -15.82 -73.19 33.87
CA SER A 108 -14.89 -74.23 33.36
C SER A 108 -14.20 -73.99 31.99
N GLY A 109 -12.88 -74.12 31.80
CA GLY A 109 -11.72 -74.43 32.64
C GLY A 109 -10.48 -74.55 31.73
N ASP A 110 -9.37 -73.88 32.10
CA ASP A 110 -7.98 -73.95 31.58
C ASP A 110 -7.71 -74.36 30.11
N HIS A 111 -7.14 -73.45 29.29
CA HIS A 111 -5.96 -73.71 28.44
C HIS A 111 -5.49 -72.52 27.56
N LEU A 112 -4.21 -72.17 27.74
CA LEU A 112 -3.16 -71.75 26.79
C LEU A 112 -3.37 -70.58 25.77
N ILE A 113 -2.71 -69.47 26.10
CA ILE A 113 -1.91 -68.50 25.28
C ILE A 113 -2.54 -67.90 24.01
N LYS A 114 -2.89 -66.60 24.07
CA LYS A 114 -2.26 -65.46 23.33
C LYS A 114 -3.11 -64.16 23.46
N SER A 115 -2.42 -63.06 23.78
CA SER A 115 -2.67 -61.64 23.42
C SER A 115 -3.97 -60.90 23.79
N ASP A 116 -3.73 -59.75 24.44
CA ASP A 116 -4.44 -58.44 24.51
C ASP A 116 -5.65 -58.15 25.44
N PRO A 117 -5.72 -56.97 26.09
CA PRO A 117 -6.73 -56.60 27.08
C PRO A 117 -7.77 -55.58 26.55
N SER A 118 -9.05 -55.75 26.88
CA SER A 118 -10.07 -54.68 26.95
C SER A 118 -11.41 -55.19 27.51
N VAL A 119 -12.15 -54.31 28.21
CA VAL A 119 -13.65 -54.17 28.33
C VAL A 119 -14.36 -54.56 29.67
N LEU A 120 -14.91 -53.50 30.33
CA LEU A 120 -16.08 -53.29 31.26
C LEU A 120 -16.33 -54.20 32.51
N LEU A 121 -17.06 -53.85 33.59
CA LEU A 121 -17.60 -52.67 34.34
C LEU A 121 -18.74 -53.23 35.24
N LEU A 122 -18.93 -52.86 36.52
CA LEU A 122 -20.26 -52.45 37.05
C LEU A 122 -20.26 -51.75 38.44
N VAL A 123 -21.19 -50.79 38.52
CA VAL A 123 -21.63 -49.79 39.50
C VAL A 123 -22.83 -50.30 40.32
N ILE A 124 -23.05 -49.80 41.57
CA ILE A 124 -24.40 -49.49 42.13
C ILE A 124 -24.33 -48.34 43.19
N LEU A 125 -25.04 -47.22 42.97
CA LEU A 125 -26.15 -46.70 43.83
C LEU A 125 -26.64 -45.27 43.43
N PRO A 126 -27.95 -45.09 43.12
CA PRO A 126 -28.60 -43.79 42.85
C PRO A 126 -29.52 -43.27 43.99
N SER A 127 -29.90 -41.98 43.89
CA SER A 127 -31.17 -41.36 44.34
C SER A 127 -31.49 -41.08 45.84
N ALA A 128 -30.57 -40.51 46.64
CA ALA A 128 -30.92 -40.11 48.03
C ALA A 128 -30.61 -38.66 48.48
N PHE A 129 -30.12 -37.76 47.61
CA PHE A 129 -29.73 -36.41 48.05
C PHE A 129 -30.60 -35.25 47.55
N PHE A 130 -31.76 -35.53 46.93
CA PHE A 130 -32.62 -34.49 46.34
C PHE A 130 -33.84 -34.09 47.18
N HIS A 131 -33.95 -34.50 48.45
CA HIS A 131 -35.02 -34.02 49.34
C HIS A 131 -34.49 -33.75 50.76
N ALA A 132 -34.02 -32.52 50.99
CA ALA A 132 -34.21 -31.76 52.24
C ALA A 132 -33.61 -30.35 52.11
N GLY A 133 -34.45 -29.33 51.94
CA GLY A 133 -34.12 -27.96 52.37
C GLY A 133 -33.76 -26.91 51.32
N HIS A 134 -34.66 -26.57 50.38
CA HIS A 134 -34.85 -25.18 49.89
C HIS A 134 -36.04 -25.10 48.89
N LEU A 135 -37.27 -25.21 49.38
CA LEU A 135 -38.49 -25.24 48.54
C LEU A 135 -38.89 -23.89 47.92
N THR A 136 -38.06 -22.85 48.02
CA THR A 136 -38.28 -21.53 47.37
C THR A 136 -37.20 -21.12 46.36
N GLY A 137 -36.11 -21.91 46.18
CA GLY A 137 -34.97 -21.55 45.32
C GLY A 137 -34.97 -22.17 43.91
N MET A 138 -35.76 -23.22 43.66
CA MET A 138 -35.67 -24.00 42.40
C MET A 138 -36.42 -23.41 41.21
N VAL A 139 -37.26 -22.38 41.40
CA VAL A 139 -38.07 -21.81 40.32
C VAL A 139 -37.22 -20.93 39.37
N GLY A 140 -36.10 -20.38 39.86
CA GLY A 140 -35.25 -19.46 39.10
C GLY A 140 -34.11 -20.12 38.30
N THR A 141 -33.48 -21.17 38.83
CA THR A 141 -32.30 -21.80 38.21
C THR A 141 -32.65 -22.63 36.97
N ALA A 142 -33.83 -23.27 36.95
CA ALA A 142 -34.28 -24.08 35.82
C ALA A 142 -34.41 -23.28 34.50
N LEU A 143 -34.57 -21.95 34.58
CA LEU A 143 -34.74 -21.07 33.42
C LEU A 143 -33.45 -20.85 32.61
N TYR A 144 -32.28 -21.18 33.16
CA TYR A 144 -30.99 -21.06 32.47
C TYR A 144 -30.48 -22.40 31.90
N VAL A 145 -31.07 -23.51 32.33
CA VAL A 145 -30.62 -24.86 31.96
C VAL A 145 -30.94 -25.15 30.49
N SER A 146 -30.01 -25.71 29.73
CA SER A 146 -30.24 -26.01 28.32
C SER A 146 -31.23 -27.18 28.11
N PRO A 147 -31.94 -27.22 26.96
CA PRO A 147 -32.96 -28.25 26.67
C PRO A 147 -32.43 -29.68 26.76
N GLU A 148 -31.20 -29.89 26.29
CA GLU A 148 -30.52 -31.19 26.31
C GLU A 148 -30.18 -31.69 27.72
N VAL A 149 -30.10 -30.79 28.71
CA VAL A 149 -29.90 -31.13 30.13
C VAL A 149 -31.25 -31.39 30.83
N GLN A 150 -32.32 -30.64 30.47
CA GLN A 150 -33.63 -30.71 31.11
C GLN A 150 -34.48 -31.94 30.66
N GLY A 151 -34.31 -32.43 29.43
CA GLY A 151 -35.08 -33.55 28.85
C GLY A 151 -34.77 -34.96 29.39
N SER A 152 -34.00 -35.11 30.47
CA SER A 152 -33.59 -36.41 31.01
C SER A 152 -34.64 -37.11 31.89
N THR A 153 -35.85 -36.55 32.01
CA THR A 153 -36.96 -37.19 32.75
C THR A 153 -38.08 -37.61 31.80
N LYS A 154 -38.24 -38.93 31.64
CA LYS A 154 -39.41 -39.64 31.08
C LYS A 154 -39.63 -39.57 29.56
N SER A 155 -38.69 -40.07 28.74
CA SER A 155 -39.02 -40.83 27.51
C SER A 155 -37.79 -41.44 26.76
N ALA A 156 -36.71 -41.79 27.46
CA ALA A 156 -35.47 -42.25 26.81
C ALA A 156 -35.31 -43.79 26.80
N TYR A 157 -36.41 -44.56 26.79
CA TYR A 157 -36.32 -46.02 26.82
C TYR A 157 -36.24 -46.70 25.45
N ASN A 158 -36.33 -45.99 24.32
CA ASN A 158 -36.26 -46.62 22.98
C ASN A 158 -35.83 -45.64 21.86
N GLN A 159 -34.63 -45.04 21.92
CA GLN A 159 -34.04 -44.40 20.74
C GLN A 159 -32.53 -44.68 20.62
N PRO A 160 -32.02 -44.91 19.39
CA PRO A 160 -30.67 -45.42 19.17
C PRO A 160 -29.59 -44.35 19.35
N LEU A 161 -28.36 -44.86 19.49
CA LEU A 161 -27.06 -44.28 19.83
C LEU A 161 -26.58 -43.04 19.00
N ASN A 162 -27.37 -41.97 18.89
CA ASN A 162 -26.98 -40.72 18.19
C ASN A 162 -26.78 -39.50 19.12
N LYS A 163 -26.81 -39.66 20.45
CA LYS A 163 -26.77 -38.53 21.41
C LYS A 163 -25.35 -38.14 21.88
N ILE A 164 -24.28 -38.61 21.21
CA ILE A 164 -22.87 -38.42 21.61
C ILE A 164 -22.05 -37.77 20.47
N LEU A 165 -22.53 -36.67 19.87
CA LEU A 165 -21.75 -36.01 18.81
C LEU A 165 -21.69 -34.47 18.90
N PHE A 166 -22.06 -33.87 20.03
CA PHE A 166 -22.03 -32.40 20.16
C PHE A 166 -21.17 -31.93 21.34
N PRO A 167 -20.50 -30.77 21.21
CA PRO A 167 -19.55 -30.31 22.22
C PRO A 167 -20.28 -29.95 23.52
N PRO A 168 -19.98 -30.61 24.66
CA PRO A 168 -20.77 -30.48 25.87
C PRO A 168 -20.64 -29.09 26.53
N GLN A 169 -19.63 -28.31 26.14
CA GLN A 169 -19.45 -26.90 26.55
C GLN A 169 -20.51 -25.94 26.01
N LYS A 170 -21.25 -26.33 24.96
CA LYS A 170 -22.32 -25.50 24.40
C LYS A 170 -23.53 -25.38 25.34
N VAL A 171 -23.62 -26.20 26.39
CA VAL A 171 -24.61 -26.05 27.47
C VAL A 171 -24.49 -24.68 28.15
N ASP A 172 -23.27 -24.25 28.47
CA ASP A 172 -23.02 -22.94 29.10
C ASP A 172 -23.40 -21.77 28.19
N LEU A 173 -23.30 -21.96 26.86
CA LEU A 173 -23.64 -20.95 25.85
C LEU A 173 -25.16 -20.72 25.79
N PHE A 174 -25.97 -21.75 26.05
CA PHE A 174 -27.42 -21.57 26.16
C PHE A 174 -27.78 -20.75 27.41
N SER A 175 -27.16 -21.09 28.56
CA SER A 175 -27.33 -20.32 29.79
C SER A 175 -26.89 -18.86 29.60
N LEU A 176 -25.79 -18.64 28.88
CA LEU A 176 -25.31 -17.32 28.52
C LEU A 176 -26.31 -16.55 27.64
N GLY A 177 -27.04 -17.21 26.74
CA GLY A 177 -28.08 -16.57 25.93
C GLY A 177 -29.22 -15.99 26.76
N ILE A 178 -29.64 -16.69 27.82
CA ILE A 178 -30.65 -16.21 28.77
C ILE A 178 -30.11 -15.06 29.61
N ILE A 179 -28.86 -15.18 30.10
CA ILE A 179 -28.18 -14.12 30.86
C ILE A 179 -28.05 -12.85 30.01
N PHE A 180 -27.64 -12.98 28.75
CA PHE A 180 -27.45 -11.85 27.86
C PHE A 180 -28.76 -11.13 27.55
N PHE A 181 -29.86 -11.87 27.37
CA PHE A 181 -31.18 -11.25 27.27
C PHE A 181 -31.52 -10.45 28.54
N GLU A 182 -31.31 -11.00 29.73
CA GLU A 182 -31.54 -10.27 30.99
C GLU A 182 -30.61 -9.06 31.17
N MET A 183 -29.41 -9.05 30.58
CA MET A 183 -28.55 -7.86 30.55
C MET A 183 -29.11 -6.76 29.65
N CYS A 184 -29.73 -7.14 28.52
CA CYS A 184 -30.26 -6.21 27.51
C CYS A 184 -31.68 -5.73 27.78
N TYR A 185 -32.45 -6.41 28.63
CA TYR A 185 -33.85 -6.10 28.90
C TYR A 185 -33.99 -5.39 30.25
N HIS A 186 -35.02 -4.55 30.39
CA HIS A 186 -35.25 -3.87 31.65
C HIS A 186 -35.59 -4.91 32.76
N PRO A 187 -35.27 -4.64 34.03
CA PRO A 187 -35.60 -5.55 35.12
C PRO A 187 -37.12 -5.82 35.19
N MET A 188 -37.48 -7.10 35.27
CA MET A 188 -38.87 -7.54 35.42
C MET A 188 -39.27 -7.46 36.89
N ILE A 189 -40.42 -6.85 37.18
CA ILE A 189 -40.81 -6.46 38.55
C ILE A 189 -41.32 -7.68 39.32
N THR A 190 -41.97 -8.62 38.63
CA THR A 190 -42.55 -9.81 39.27
C THR A 190 -41.87 -11.10 38.79
N ALA A 191 -41.74 -12.08 39.69
CA ALA A 191 -41.21 -13.40 39.33
C ALA A 191 -42.06 -14.09 38.25
N SER A 192 -43.38 -13.88 38.26
CA SER A 192 -44.31 -14.45 37.29
C SER A 192 -44.09 -13.91 35.88
N GLU A 193 -43.90 -12.60 35.73
CA GLU A 193 -43.52 -11.94 34.48
C GLU A 193 -42.20 -12.49 33.95
N ARG A 194 -41.21 -12.59 34.84
CA ARG A 194 -39.90 -13.17 34.50
C ARG A 194 -39.98 -14.61 33.98
N ILE A 195 -40.76 -15.46 34.64
CA ILE A 195 -40.96 -16.84 34.18
C ILE A 195 -41.67 -16.87 32.83
N PHE A 196 -42.68 -16.03 32.63
CA PHE A 196 -43.44 -15.97 31.39
C PHE A 196 -42.58 -15.54 30.20
N VAL A 197 -41.81 -14.46 30.36
CA VAL A 197 -40.92 -13.92 29.32
C VAL A 197 -39.81 -14.91 28.99
N LEU A 198 -39.11 -15.45 30.00
CA LEU A 198 -38.02 -16.39 29.75
C LEU A 198 -38.49 -17.73 29.15
N ASN A 199 -39.71 -18.18 29.46
CA ASN A 199 -40.27 -19.37 28.80
C ASN A 199 -40.59 -19.13 27.33
N GLN A 200 -41.06 -17.95 26.96
CA GLN A 200 -41.27 -17.58 25.56
C GLN A 200 -39.94 -17.49 24.79
N LEU A 201 -38.91 -16.95 25.42
CA LEU A 201 -37.58 -16.89 24.84
C LEU A 201 -36.96 -18.28 24.62
N ARG A 202 -37.38 -19.28 25.41
CA ARG A 202 -36.96 -20.68 25.31
C ARG A 202 -37.80 -21.51 24.34
N ASP A 203 -38.66 -20.92 23.52
CA ASP A 203 -39.51 -21.66 22.57
C ASP A 203 -38.66 -22.55 21.63
N PRO A 204 -38.99 -23.85 21.44
CA PRO A 204 -38.20 -24.79 20.63
C PRO A 204 -38.10 -24.45 19.15
N THR A 205 -39.01 -23.64 18.61
CA THR A 205 -39.02 -23.29 17.19
C THR A 205 -38.10 -22.11 16.89
N SER A 206 -38.20 -21.05 17.69
CA SER A 206 -37.30 -19.91 17.70
C SER A 206 -37.59 -19.03 18.93
N PRO A 207 -36.58 -18.32 19.49
CA PRO A 207 -36.80 -17.44 20.63
C PRO A 207 -37.85 -16.35 20.34
N LYS A 208 -38.89 -16.28 21.17
CA LYS A 208 -39.92 -15.24 21.09
C LYS A 208 -39.54 -14.09 22.02
N PHE A 209 -39.23 -12.94 21.43
CA PHE A 209 -38.88 -11.72 22.16
C PHE A 209 -40.15 -10.94 22.57
N PRO A 210 -40.14 -10.23 23.71
CA PRO A 210 -41.19 -9.27 24.07
C PRO A 210 -41.36 -8.18 23.00
N GLU A 211 -42.58 -7.66 22.83
CA GLU A 211 -42.92 -6.66 21.80
C GLU A 211 -42.15 -5.34 21.99
N ASP A 212 -41.90 -4.97 23.24
CA ASP A 212 -41.14 -3.79 23.66
C ASP A 212 -39.62 -3.96 23.55
N PHE A 213 -39.14 -5.13 23.12
CA PHE A 213 -37.74 -5.37 22.76
C PHE A 213 -37.48 -5.14 21.25
N ASP A 214 -38.47 -4.67 20.48
CA ASP A 214 -38.41 -4.48 19.03
C ASP A 214 -38.41 -3.00 18.59
N ASP A 215 -37.30 -2.32 18.86
CA ASP A 215 -37.08 -0.88 18.62
C ASP A 215 -36.00 -0.56 17.56
N GLY A 216 -35.44 -1.59 16.90
CA GLY A 216 -34.37 -1.46 15.89
C GLY A 216 -32.95 -1.30 16.47
N GLU A 217 -32.81 -0.85 17.71
CA GLU A 217 -31.54 -0.67 18.42
C GLU A 217 -30.91 -2.00 18.86
N HIS A 218 -31.74 -3.01 19.13
CA HIS A 218 -31.33 -4.33 19.63
C HIS A 218 -31.04 -5.40 18.54
N THR A 219 -30.87 -5.00 17.28
CA THR A 219 -30.74 -5.94 16.14
C THR A 219 -29.56 -6.93 16.31
N LYS A 220 -28.41 -6.46 16.80
CA LYS A 220 -27.25 -7.32 17.06
C LYS A 220 -27.47 -8.23 18.28
N GLN A 221 -28.09 -7.70 19.33
CA GLN A 221 -28.43 -8.42 20.54
C GLN A 221 -29.38 -9.58 20.22
N LYS A 222 -30.45 -9.35 19.45
CA LYS A 222 -31.37 -10.40 18.98
C LYS A 222 -30.64 -11.50 18.19
N SER A 223 -29.71 -11.12 17.33
CA SER A 223 -28.93 -12.07 16.52
C SER A 223 -28.06 -12.97 17.40
N VAL A 224 -27.36 -12.38 18.38
CA VAL A 224 -26.53 -13.13 19.33
C VAL A 224 -27.39 -14.02 20.24
N ILE A 225 -28.49 -13.49 20.79
CA ILE A 225 -29.41 -14.25 21.66
C ILE A 225 -30.02 -15.43 20.90
N SER A 226 -30.47 -15.20 19.65
CA SER A 226 -31.04 -16.26 18.80
C SER A 226 -30.02 -17.36 18.50
N TRP A 227 -28.75 -16.99 18.30
CA TRP A 227 -27.69 -17.95 18.02
C TRP A 227 -27.32 -18.79 19.26
N LEU A 228 -27.26 -18.14 20.43
CA LEU A 228 -26.98 -18.81 21.71
C LEU A 228 -28.13 -19.72 22.18
N LEU A 229 -29.38 -19.34 21.92
CA LEU A 229 -30.58 -20.06 22.34
C LEU A 229 -31.08 -21.09 21.31
N ASN A 230 -30.28 -21.42 20.30
CA ASN A 230 -30.62 -22.51 19.40
C ASN A 230 -30.72 -23.82 20.18
N HIS A 231 -31.85 -24.51 20.04
CA HIS A 231 -32.14 -25.79 20.73
C HIS A 231 -31.30 -26.94 20.18
N ASP A 232 -30.80 -26.83 18.95
CA ASP A 232 -29.80 -27.75 18.41
C ASP A 232 -28.39 -27.28 18.83
N PRO A 233 -27.66 -28.05 19.68
CA PRO A 233 -26.29 -27.72 20.05
C PRO A 233 -25.34 -27.72 18.84
N ALA A 234 -25.64 -28.39 17.73
CA ALA A 234 -24.81 -28.34 16.53
C ALA A 234 -24.68 -26.91 15.98
N GLU A 235 -25.81 -26.21 15.93
CA GLU A 235 -25.97 -24.89 15.31
C GLU A 235 -25.63 -23.72 16.27
N ARG A 236 -25.52 -23.99 17.57
CA ARG A 236 -25.11 -23.01 18.61
C ARG A 236 -23.60 -22.69 18.50
N PRO A 237 -23.12 -21.46 18.74
CA PRO A 237 -21.69 -21.16 18.62
C PRO A 237 -20.88 -21.72 19.80
N THR A 238 -19.57 -21.88 19.61
CA THR A 238 -18.59 -21.92 20.70
C THR A 238 -18.23 -20.50 21.15
N ALA A 239 -17.68 -20.36 22.37
CA ALA A 239 -17.27 -19.05 22.88
C ALA A 239 -16.23 -18.35 21.97
N THR A 240 -15.26 -19.12 21.44
CA THR A 240 -14.24 -18.62 20.52
C THR A 240 -14.81 -18.21 19.15
N GLU A 241 -15.78 -18.95 18.62
CA GLU A 241 -16.46 -18.58 17.37
C GLU A 241 -17.25 -17.29 17.53
N LEU A 242 -17.96 -17.14 18.65
CA LEU A 242 -18.71 -15.94 18.94
C LEU A 242 -17.77 -14.73 19.10
N LEU A 243 -16.65 -14.84 19.84
CA LEU A 243 -15.65 -13.75 20.00
C LEU A 243 -15.05 -13.24 18.68
N ARG A 244 -14.99 -14.09 17.65
CA ARG A 244 -14.46 -13.75 16.31
C ARG A 244 -15.51 -13.19 15.36
N SER A 245 -16.80 -13.25 15.73
CA SER A 245 -17.88 -12.79 14.87
C SER A 245 -17.98 -11.26 14.81
N GLU A 246 -18.50 -10.73 13.70
CA GLU A 246 -18.78 -9.29 13.52
C GLU A 246 -19.99 -8.80 14.33
N LEU A 247 -20.69 -9.72 15.01
CA LEU A 247 -21.86 -9.44 15.83
C LEU A 247 -21.48 -8.71 17.12
N LEU A 248 -20.26 -8.91 17.64
CA LEU A 248 -19.77 -8.17 18.80
C LEU A 248 -19.11 -6.86 18.37
N PRO A 249 -19.27 -5.77 19.14
CA PRO A 249 -18.44 -4.59 18.95
C PRO A 249 -16.95 -4.95 19.13
N PRO A 250 -16.03 -4.26 18.43
CA PRO A 250 -14.60 -4.49 18.57
C PRO A 250 -14.17 -4.28 20.04
N PRO A 251 -13.15 -5.00 20.52
CA PRO A 251 -12.64 -4.80 21.88
C PRO A 251 -12.24 -3.34 22.05
N GLN A 252 -12.89 -2.65 22.99
CA GLN A 252 -12.54 -1.29 23.34
C GLN A 252 -11.35 -1.36 24.31
N MET A 253 -10.16 -1.09 23.79
CA MET A 253 -8.98 -0.84 24.60
C MET A 253 -8.81 0.68 24.72
N GLU A 254 -8.48 1.18 25.90
CA GLU A 254 -8.20 2.60 26.05
C GLU A 254 -7.00 2.99 25.16
N GLU A 255 -7.06 4.19 24.58
CA GLU A 255 -6.01 4.66 23.66
C GLU A 255 -4.65 4.74 24.36
N SER A 256 -4.63 5.08 25.66
CA SER A 256 -3.47 5.05 26.55
C SER A 256 -2.83 3.66 26.64
N GLU A 257 -3.64 2.62 26.88
CA GLU A 257 -3.18 1.23 26.99
C GLU A 257 -2.66 0.69 25.66
N LEU A 258 -3.34 1.01 24.56
CA LEU A 258 -2.88 0.64 23.22
C LEU A 258 -1.50 1.23 22.93
N HIS A 259 -1.32 2.53 23.20
CA HIS A 259 -0.05 3.22 22.99
C HIS A 259 1.04 2.63 23.87
N GLU A 260 0.74 2.27 25.12
CA GLU A 260 1.71 1.65 26.01
C GLU A 260 2.11 0.24 25.55
N VAL A 261 1.13 -0.59 25.14
CA VAL A 261 1.37 -1.93 24.60
C VAL A 261 2.23 -1.87 23.33
N LEU A 262 1.91 -0.94 22.42
CA LEU A 262 2.70 -0.71 21.22
C LEU A 262 4.10 -0.23 21.56
N HIS A 263 4.25 0.74 22.47
CA HIS A 263 5.54 1.26 22.88
C HIS A 263 6.42 0.16 23.49
N ARG A 264 5.87 -0.66 24.41
CA ARG A 264 6.58 -1.81 25.01
C ARG A 264 6.93 -2.88 23.97
N THR A 265 6.03 -3.14 23.02
CA THR A 265 6.24 -4.13 21.95
C THR A 265 7.33 -3.68 20.99
N LEU A 266 7.33 -2.41 20.59
CA LEU A 266 8.32 -1.82 19.67
C LEU A 266 9.69 -1.64 20.33
N ALA A 267 9.73 -1.39 21.65
CA ALA A 267 10.98 -1.32 22.41
C ALA A 267 11.70 -2.69 22.51
N ASN A 268 10.96 -3.80 22.49
CA ASN A 268 11.52 -5.15 22.58
C ASN A 268 11.48 -5.90 21.24
N VAL A 269 12.42 -5.56 20.36
CA VAL A 269 12.60 -6.15 19.02
C VAL A 269 12.81 -7.68 19.04
N GLY A 270 13.32 -8.23 20.15
CA GLY A 270 13.51 -9.68 20.34
C GLY A 270 12.25 -10.43 20.81
N GLY A 271 11.17 -9.71 21.13
CA GLY A 271 9.95 -10.27 21.72
C GLY A 271 9.08 -11.05 20.72
N LYS A 272 8.28 -11.99 21.24
CA LYS A 272 7.26 -12.70 20.44
C LYS A 272 6.22 -11.72 19.88
N ALA A 273 5.76 -10.77 20.69
CA ALA A 273 4.79 -9.75 20.30
C ALA A 273 5.30 -8.90 19.12
N TYR A 274 6.57 -8.46 19.17
CA TYR A 274 7.18 -7.72 18.06
C TYR A 274 7.20 -8.54 16.77
N ARG A 275 7.66 -9.80 16.84
CA ARG A 275 7.66 -10.70 15.67
C ARG A 275 6.27 -10.91 15.10
N THR A 276 5.26 -11.09 15.95
CA THR A 276 3.86 -11.25 15.53
C THR A 276 3.34 -9.98 14.86
N VAL A 277 3.56 -8.81 15.45
CA VAL A 277 3.15 -7.52 14.87
C VAL A 277 3.81 -7.34 13.51
N MET A 278 5.14 -7.48 13.41
CA MET A 278 5.86 -7.32 12.15
C MET A 278 5.41 -8.33 11.10
N ALA A 279 5.24 -9.60 11.46
CA ALA A 279 4.75 -10.63 10.54
C ALA A 279 3.35 -10.30 10.02
N GLN A 280 2.45 -9.84 10.88
CA GLN A 280 1.11 -9.42 10.49
C GLN A 280 1.15 -8.18 9.59
N THR A 281 1.94 -7.16 9.92
CA THR A 281 2.13 -5.96 9.10
C THR A 281 2.66 -6.30 7.70
N PHE A 282 3.65 -7.19 7.58
CA PHE A 282 4.18 -7.61 6.27
C PHE A 282 3.28 -8.59 5.52
N SER A 283 2.38 -9.29 6.21
CA SER A 283 1.39 -10.17 5.57
C SER A 283 0.17 -9.41 5.03
N GLN A 284 0.05 -8.10 5.29
CA GLN A 284 -1.02 -7.29 4.75
C GLN A 284 -0.92 -7.27 3.22
N ARG A 285 -2.00 -7.69 2.55
CA ARG A 285 -2.09 -7.62 1.10
C ARG A 285 -2.32 -6.17 0.67
N ILE A 286 -1.26 -5.52 0.24
CA ILE A 286 -1.33 -4.22 -0.41
C ILE A 286 -1.72 -4.46 -1.88
N SER A 287 -2.73 -3.77 -2.39
CA SER A 287 -3.07 -3.91 -3.80
C SER A 287 -1.93 -3.35 -4.65
N PRO A 288 -1.60 -3.93 -5.82
CA PRO A 288 -0.57 -3.36 -6.70
C PRO A 288 -0.84 -1.90 -7.04
N ALA A 289 -2.12 -1.52 -7.19
CA ALA A 289 -2.49 -0.12 -7.38
C ALA A 289 -2.12 0.76 -6.17
N VAL A 290 -2.37 0.30 -4.94
CA VAL A 290 -1.97 1.02 -3.72
C VAL A 290 -0.47 1.02 -3.55
N ASP A 291 0.27 0.01 -4.00
CA ASP A 291 1.74 -0.04 -3.95
C ASP A 291 2.37 0.91 -5.00
N TYR A 292 1.88 0.86 -6.25
CA TYR A 292 2.28 1.78 -7.31
C TYR A 292 1.86 3.24 -7.06
N THR A 293 0.75 3.45 -6.34
CA THR A 293 0.28 4.80 -5.94
C THR A 293 0.63 5.16 -4.50
N TYR A 294 1.36 4.28 -3.78
CA TYR A 294 1.68 4.42 -2.36
C TYR A 294 2.39 5.75 -2.10
N ASP A 295 3.18 6.15 -3.10
CA ASP A 295 3.72 7.48 -3.20
C ASP A 295 3.07 8.19 -4.39
N SER A 296 2.18 9.15 -4.15
CA SER A 296 1.79 10.12 -5.18
C SER A 296 2.98 11.00 -5.65
N ASP A 297 4.16 10.81 -5.04
CA ASP A 297 5.45 11.44 -5.29
C ASP A 297 6.56 10.42 -5.61
N ILE A 298 6.27 9.46 -6.50
CA ILE A 298 7.19 8.41 -7.02
C ILE A 298 8.59 8.96 -7.36
N LEU A 299 8.69 10.22 -7.79
CA LEU A 299 9.96 10.80 -8.23
C LEU A 299 10.79 11.39 -7.10
N LYS A 300 10.18 11.98 -6.06
CA LYS A 300 10.90 12.74 -5.01
C LYS A 300 11.27 11.90 -3.79
N VAL A 301 10.34 11.12 -3.25
CA VAL A 301 10.58 10.37 -2.01
C VAL A 301 11.60 9.25 -2.20
N PRO A 302 11.54 8.42 -3.26
CA PRO A 302 12.62 7.46 -3.56
C PRO A 302 13.97 8.13 -3.78
N PHE A 303 13.99 9.34 -4.36
CA PHE A 303 15.21 10.09 -4.54
C PHE A 303 15.79 10.62 -3.23
N ALA A 304 14.98 11.22 -2.37
CA ALA A 304 15.42 11.64 -1.03
C ALA A 304 15.99 10.46 -0.24
N ARG A 305 15.36 9.29 -0.33
CA ARG A 305 15.85 8.04 0.25
C ARG A 305 17.19 7.60 -0.35
N TYR A 306 17.33 7.67 -1.67
CA TYR A 306 18.59 7.36 -2.37
C TYR A 306 19.73 8.30 -1.93
N VAL A 307 19.46 9.60 -1.86
CA VAL A 307 20.41 10.63 -1.40
C VAL A 307 20.82 10.37 0.05
N ALA A 308 19.86 10.09 0.93
CA ALA A 308 20.10 9.82 2.34
C ALA A 308 20.95 8.56 2.56
N ARG A 309 20.60 7.45 1.90
CA ARG A 309 21.28 6.16 2.09
C ARG A 309 22.69 6.11 1.52
N ASN A 310 22.94 6.86 0.45
CA ASN A 310 24.25 6.92 -0.19
C ASN A 310 25.10 8.11 0.29
N ASN A 311 24.63 8.90 1.28
CA ASN A 311 25.30 10.09 1.80
C ASN A 311 25.72 11.08 0.70
N ILE A 312 24.86 11.30 -0.29
CA ILE A 312 25.15 12.19 -1.42
C ILE A 312 25.02 13.64 -0.95
N LEU A 313 26.10 14.42 -1.08
CA LEU A 313 26.14 15.82 -0.62
C LEU A 313 25.81 16.82 -1.73
N ASN A 314 26.20 16.55 -2.96
CA ASN A 314 25.94 17.41 -4.11
C ASN A 314 25.53 16.56 -5.31
N LEU A 315 24.40 16.87 -5.93
CA LEU A 315 23.90 16.17 -7.10
C LEU A 315 22.86 17.05 -7.82
N LYS A 316 23.01 17.21 -9.12
CA LYS A 316 21.94 17.72 -9.98
C LYS A 316 21.43 16.58 -10.83
N ARG A 317 20.12 16.37 -10.88
CA ARG A 317 19.52 15.32 -11.69
C ARG A 317 18.22 15.78 -12.34
N TYR A 318 17.88 15.09 -13.41
CA TYR A 318 16.52 15.06 -13.92
C TYR A 318 16.06 13.60 -14.06
N CYS A 319 14.75 13.37 -14.01
CA CYS A 319 14.14 12.07 -14.17
C CYS A 319 12.78 12.25 -14.83
N ILE A 320 12.60 11.65 -15.99
CA ILE A 320 11.31 11.61 -16.69
C ILE A 320 10.74 10.23 -16.44
N GLU A 321 9.59 10.17 -15.77
CA GLU A 321 8.88 8.90 -15.59
C GLU A 321 7.36 9.06 -15.51
N ARG A 322 6.68 7.93 -15.72
CA ARG A 322 5.26 7.73 -15.48
C ARG A 322 4.97 7.83 -13.99
N VAL A 323 3.98 8.65 -13.66
CA VAL A 323 3.42 8.74 -12.31
C VAL A 323 1.95 8.36 -12.33
N PHE A 324 1.53 7.63 -11.30
CA PHE A 324 0.16 7.12 -11.20
C PHE A 324 -0.58 7.89 -10.11
N ARG A 325 -1.70 8.52 -10.48
CA ARG A 325 -2.54 9.25 -9.54
C ARG A 325 -3.90 8.57 -9.39
N PRO A 326 -4.41 8.39 -8.15
CA PRO A 326 -5.70 7.77 -7.93
C PRO A 326 -6.81 8.60 -8.58
N ARG A 327 -7.78 7.93 -9.20
CA ARG A 327 -9.03 8.56 -9.64
C ARG A 327 -10.02 8.55 -8.48
N LYS A 328 -10.88 9.58 -8.38
CA LYS A 328 -11.86 9.73 -7.29
C LYS A 328 -12.89 8.59 -7.19
N LEU A 329 -13.12 7.86 -8.28
CA LEU A 329 -14.05 6.74 -8.33
C LEU A 329 -13.29 5.45 -8.05
N ASP A 330 -13.71 4.76 -7.00
CA ASP A 330 -13.16 3.48 -6.59
C ASP A 330 -13.35 2.44 -7.73
N ARG A 331 -12.34 1.58 -7.95
CA ARG A 331 -12.27 0.55 -9.03
C ARG A 331 -11.88 1.00 -10.45
N PHE A 332 -11.48 2.24 -10.69
CA PHE A 332 -10.91 2.63 -12.00
C PHE A 332 -9.38 2.50 -12.05
N HIS A 333 -8.84 2.25 -13.24
CA HIS A 333 -7.39 2.31 -13.46
C HIS A 333 -6.87 3.70 -13.08
N PRO A 334 -5.77 3.80 -12.29
CA PRO A 334 -5.15 5.07 -11.95
C PRO A 334 -4.87 5.92 -13.18
N LYS A 335 -4.89 7.25 -13.04
CA LYS A 335 -4.46 8.12 -14.12
C LYS A 335 -2.94 8.04 -14.22
N GLU A 336 -2.46 7.49 -15.32
CA GLU A 336 -1.05 7.59 -15.73
C GLU A 336 -0.78 8.98 -16.30
N LEU A 337 0.32 9.59 -15.87
CA LEU A 337 0.78 10.92 -16.29
C LEU A 337 2.29 10.87 -16.52
N LEU A 338 2.81 11.63 -17.48
CA LEU A 338 4.25 11.77 -17.65
C LEU A 338 4.75 13.04 -16.93
N GLU A 339 5.66 12.84 -15.97
CA GLU A 339 6.28 13.93 -15.21
C GLU A 339 7.80 13.94 -15.37
N CYS A 340 8.35 15.14 -15.50
CA CYS A 340 9.80 15.37 -15.43
C CYS A 340 10.12 16.03 -14.08
N ALA A 341 10.80 15.28 -13.22
CA ALA A 341 11.38 15.81 -11.99
C ALA A 341 12.78 16.36 -12.28
N PHE A 342 13.08 17.55 -11.78
CA PHE A 342 14.43 18.12 -11.78
C PHE A 342 14.79 18.52 -10.35
N ASP A 343 15.93 18.03 -9.84
CA ASP A 343 16.35 18.20 -8.45
C ASP A 343 17.81 18.66 -8.36
N ILE A 344 18.07 19.58 -7.43
CA ILE A 344 19.41 20.01 -7.02
C ILE A 344 19.58 19.73 -5.52
N VAL A 345 20.55 18.88 -5.21
CA VAL A 345 21.03 18.59 -3.87
C VAL A 345 22.35 19.32 -3.68
N THR A 346 22.51 20.03 -2.56
CA THR A 346 23.73 20.74 -2.22
C THR A 346 24.02 20.69 -0.73
N SER A 347 25.29 20.75 -0.37
CA SER A 347 25.73 20.85 1.04
C SER A 347 25.61 22.26 1.62
N THR A 348 25.36 23.27 0.78
CA THR A 348 25.25 24.67 1.22
C THR A 348 23.86 24.98 1.80
N THR A 349 23.78 25.30 3.09
CA THR A 349 22.51 25.47 3.80
C THR A 349 21.83 26.84 3.62
N ASN A 350 22.55 27.86 3.14
CA ASN A 350 22.09 29.25 3.12
C ASN A 350 22.10 29.90 1.72
N SER A 351 22.04 29.13 0.65
CA SER A 351 22.04 29.69 -0.71
C SER A 351 20.66 29.62 -1.34
N SER A 352 20.13 30.75 -1.78
CA SER A 352 18.90 30.82 -2.58
C SER A 352 19.14 30.59 -4.09
N LEU A 353 20.41 30.42 -4.50
CA LEU A 353 20.81 30.23 -5.89
C LEU A 353 20.24 28.96 -6.53
N PRO A 354 20.24 27.77 -5.88
CA PRO A 354 19.62 26.56 -6.45
C PRO A 354 18.13 26.76 -6.77
N THR A 355 17.42 27.53 -5.95
CA THR A 355 16.02 27.90 -6.19
C THR A 355 15.87 28.73 -7.45
N ALA A 356 16.71 29.76 -7.60
CA ALA A 356 16.69 30.61 -8.77
C ALA A 356 17.07 29.84 -10.05
N GLU A 357 18.04 28.92 -9.97
CA GLU A 357 18.49 28.09 -11.09
C GLU A 357 17.38 27.16 -11.61
N ILE A 358 16.62 26.50 -10.72
CA ILE A 358 15.51 25.64 -11.12
C ILE A 358 14.39 26.44 -11.78
N ILE A 359 14.04 27.59 -11.20
CA ILE A 359 13.03 28.48 -11.78
C ILE A 359 13.48 28.97 -13.16
N TYR A 360 14.76 29.30 -13.32
CA TYR A 360 15.34 29.69 -14.61
C TYR A 360 15.31 28.55 -15.64
N THR A 361 15.61 27.32 -15.23
CA THR A 361 15.54 26.14 -16.11
C THR A 361 14.13 25.96 -16.69
N ILE A 362 13.08 26.16 -15.87
CA ILE A 362 11.69 26.07 -16.35
C ILE A 362 11.36 27.25 -17.27
N TYR A 363 11.89 28.44 -16.99
CA TYR A 363 11.76 29.59 -17.87
C TYR A 363 12.37 29.31 -19.25
N GLU A 364 13.58 28.74 -19.31
CA GLU A 364 14.22 28.32 -20.57
C GLU A 364 13.36 27.30 -21.33
N ILE A 365 12.82 26.29 -20.63
CA ILE A 365 11.89 25.32 -21.23
C ILE A 365 10.68 26.04 -21.85
N ILE A 366 10.08 27.01 -21.17
CA ILE A 366 8.95 27.79 -21.72
C ILE A 366 9.38 28.60 -22.95
N GLN A 367 10.59 29.15 -22.96
CA GLN A 367 11.12 29.88 -24.12
C GLN A 367 11.43 28.96 -25.30
N GLU A 368 11.79 27.70 -25.08
CA GLU A 368 12.09 26.76 -26.16
C GLU A 368 10.84 26.37 -26.98
N PHE A 369 9.65 26.38 -26.37
CA PHE A 369 8.40 26.00 -27.03
C PHE A 369 7.52 27.23 -27.34
N PRO A 370 7.37 27.65 -28.61
CA PRO A 370 6.52 28.78 -28.98
C PRO A 370 5.08 28.67 -28.45
N ALA A 371 4.51 27.45 -28.49
CA ALA A 371 3.19 27.13 -27.95
C ALA A 371 2.99 27.48 -26.46
N LEU A 372 4.07 27.46 -25.68
CA LEU A 372 4.04 27.80 -24.26
C LEU A 372 4.22 29.30 -24.04
N GLN A 373 4.97 29.98 -24.92
CA GLN A 373 5.17 31.43 -24.81
C GLN A 373 3.84 32.20 -24.95
N GLU A 374 2.96 31.78 -25.86
CA GLU A 374 1.64 32.40 -26.09
C GLU A 374 0.71 32.31 -24.87
N ARG A 375 0.94 31.36 -23.97
CA ARG A 375 0.08 31.11 -22.80
C ARG A 375 0.31 32.07 -21.64
N ASN A 376 1.27 33.01 -21.74
CA ASN A 376 1.54 34.06 -20.75
C ASN A 376 1.67 33.53 -19.31
N TYR A 377 2.64 32.65 -19.08
CA TYR A 377 2.88 32.07 -17.76
C TYR A 377 3.28 33.13 -16.71
N SER A 378 2.78 32.97 -15.50
CA SER A 378 3.21 33.71 -14.30
C SER A 378 3.83 32.76 -13.28
N ILE A 379 4.84 33.23 -12.56
CA ILE A 379 5.53 32.49 -11.50
C ILE A 379 4.93 32.91 -10.17
N TYR A 380 4.21 32.00 -9.50
CA TYR A 380 3.75 32.21 -8.13
C TYR A 380 4.76 31.66 -7.14
N LEU A 381 5.16 32.50 -6.17
CA LEU A 381 6.04 32.14 -5.06
C LEU A 381 5.31 32.24 -3.72
N ASN A 382 5.68 31.39 -2.78
CA ASN A 382 5.34 31.51 -1.37
C ASN A 382 6.42 30.84 -0.51
N HIS A 383 6.31 30.98 0.81
CA HIS A 383 7.23 30.38 1.76
C HIS A 383 6.47 29.62 2.85
N THR A 384 6.87 28.40 3.14
CA THR A 384 6.23 27.52 4.15
C THR A 384 6.20 28.15 5.55
N MET A 385 7.28 28.80 5.99
CA MET A 385 7.32 29.53 7.27
C MET A 385 6.39 30.75 7.29
N LEU A 386 6.22 31.43 6.15
CA LEU A 386 5.29 32.57 6.04
C LEU A 386 3.84 32.07 6.13
N LEU A 387 3.54 30.95 5.46
CA LEU A 387 2.25 30.29 5.56
C LEU A 387 1.97 29.84 7.00
N LYS A 388 2.94 29.22 7.69
CA LYS A 388 2.83 28.87 9.12
C LYS A 388 2.55 30.11 9.99
N ALA A 389 3.25 31.21 9.75
CA ALA A 389 3.06 32.46 10.47
C ALA A 389 1.64 33.04 10.30
N ILE A 390 1.10 33.01 9.08
CA ILE A 390 -0.27 33.44 8.79
C ILE A 390 -1.28 32.59 9.58
N LEU A 391 -1.14 31.27 9.57
CA LEU A 391 -2.07 30.37 10.28
C LEU A 391 -2.06 30.63 11.80
N LEU A 392 -0.88 30.77 12.39
CA LEU A 392 -0.72 31.08 13.83
C LEU A 392 -1.27 32.47 14.20
N HIS A 393 -1.14 33.44 13.30
CA HIS A 393 -1.72 34.77 13.47
C HIS A 393 -3.26 34.74 13.40
N CYS A 394 -3.83 33.90 12.53
CA CYS A 394 -5.27 33.70 12.43
C CYS A 394 -5.87 33.02 13.68
N GLY A 395 -5.05 32.51 14.61
CA GLY A 395 -5.50 31.87 15.84
C GLY A 395 -5.65 30.35 15.73
N ILE A 396 -5.07 29.74 14.69
CA ILE A 396 -5.09 28.29 14.49
C ILE A 396 -4.04 27.65 15.42
N PRO A 397 -4.43 26.68 16.27
CA PRO A 397 -3.51 25.94 17.12
C PRO A 397 -2.44 25.15 16.33
N GLU A 398 -1.25 24.99 16.91
CA GLU A 398 -0.12 24.35 16.23
C GLU A 398 -0.36 22.86 15.92
N ASP A 399 -1.05 22.15 16.81
CA ASP A 399 -1.50 20.76 16.69
C ASP A 399 -2.46 20.54 15.51
N LYS A 400 -3.17 21.58 15.09
CA LYS A 400 -4.14 21.51 13.98
C LYS A 400 -3.55 21.89 12.62
N LEU A 401 -2.33 22.45 12.56
CA LEU A 401 -1.75 22.98 11.32
C LEU A 401 -1.67 21.93 10.20
N SER A 402 -1.29 20.69 10.51
CA SER A 402 -1.18 19.60 9.53
C SER A 402 -2.52 19.34 8.83
N GLN A 403 -3.63 19.35 9.57
CA GLN A 403 -4.97 19.14 9.01
C GLN A 403 -5.40 20.35 8.17
N VAL A 404 -5.08 21.57 8.61
CA VAL A 404 -5.35 22.79 7.86
C VAL A 404 -4.60 22.84 6.53
N TYR A 405 -3.33 22.42 6.50
CA TYR A 405 -2.56 22.37 5.24
C TYR A 405 -3.20 21.43 4.21
N VAL A 406 -3.74 20.30 4.65
CA VAL A 406 -4.46 19.35 3.76
C VAL A 406 -5.73 20.00 3.22
N ILE A 407 -6.55 20.63 4.07
CA ILE A 407 -7.78 21.31 3.65
C ILE A 407 -7.48 22.43 2.64
N LEU A 408 -6.45 23.25 2.90
CA LEU A 408 -6.06 24.34 2.01
C LEU A 408 -5.47 23.82 0.69
N TYR A 409 -4.71 22.72 0.72
CA TYR A 409 -4.22 22.06 -0.49
C TYR A 409 -5.40 21.56 -1.34
N ASP A 410 -6.34 20.83 -0.74
CA ASP A 410 -7.57 20.36 -1.41
C ASP A 410 -8.36 21.53 -2.00
N ALA A 411 -8.50 22.63 -1.25
CA ALA A 411 -9.21 23.81 -1.72
C ALA A 411 -8.65 24.33 -3.05
N VAL A 412 -7.31 24.37 -3.16
CA VAL A 412 -6.61 24.84 -4.37
C VAL A 412 -6.64 23.78 -5.48
N THR A 413 -6.39 22.50 -5.16
CA THR A 413 -6.29 21.45 -6.18
C THR A 413 -7.64 21.01 -6.73
N GLU A 414 -8.66 20.95 -5.88
CA GLU A 414 -10.02 20.53 -6.25
C GLU A 414 -10.92 21.70 -6.66
N LYS A 415 -10.41 22.94 -6.58
CA LYS A 415 -11.16 24.17 -6.87
C LYS A 415 -12.45 24.26 -6.05
N LEU A 416 -12.36 23.94 -4.76
CA LEU A 416 -13.51 23.96 -3.85
C LEU A 416 -14.04 25.39 -3.69
N THR A 417 -15.36 25.50 -3.56
CA THR A 417 -16.03 26.74 -3.20
C THR A 417 -15.73 27.10 -1.76
N ARG A 418 -15.83 28.40 -1.44
CA ARG A 418 -15.65 28.90 -0.07
C ARG A 418 -16.50 28.16 0.96
N ARG A 419 -17.75 27.82 0.61
CA ARG A 419 -18.66 27.06 1.49
C ARG A 419 -18.19 25.64 1.77
N GLU A 420 -17.66 24.94 0.77
CA GLU A 420 -17.12 23.59 0.93
C GLU A 420 -15.86 23.59 1.81
N VAL A 421 -15.02 24.62 1.66
CA VAL A 421 -13.84 24.81 2.51
C VAL A 421 -14.25 25.12 3.95
N GLU A 422 -15.20 26.04 4.15
CA GLU A 422 -15.76 26.35 5.47
C GLU A 422 -16.36 25.10 6.14
N ALA A 423 -17.08 24.25 5.40
CA ALA A 423 -17.61 22.98 5.90
C ALA A 423 -16.50 22.01 6.36
N LYS A 424 -15.40 21.90 5.60
CA LYS A 424 -14.22 21.11 6.03
C LYS A 424 -13.58 21.68 7.30
N PHE A 425 -13.61 23.00 7.50
CA PHE A 425 -13.09 23.64 8.72
C PHE A 425 -14.02 23.54 9.93
N CYS A 426 -15.34 23.35 9.76
CA CYS A 426 -16.27 23.14 10.88
C CYS A 426 -15.87 21.95 11.76
N ASN A 427 -15.32 20.89 11.16
CA ASN A 427 -14.85 19.70 11.87
C ASN A 427 -13.63 19.96 12.77
N LEU A 428 -12.96 21.11 12.63
CA LEU A 428 -11.76 21.48 13.39
C LEU A 428 -12.06 22.39 14.60
N SER A 429 -13.33 22.70 14.87
CA SER A 429 -13.76 23.61 15.95
C SER A 429 -13.06 24.98 15.92
N LEU A 430 -12.76 25.49 14.72
CA LEU A 430 -12.17 26.82 14.55
C LEU A 430 -13.27 27.90 14.60
N SER A 431 -12.96 29.08 15.16
CA SER A 431 -13.92 30.18 15.20
C SER A 431 -14.10 30.83 13.82
N SER A 432 -15.32 31.27 13.51
CA SER A 432 -15.65 31.99 12.26
C SER A 432 -14.77 33.24 12.04
N ASN A 433 -14.41 33.93 13.12
CA ASN A 433 -13.48 35.05 13.09
C ASN A 433 -12.07 34.66 12.64
N SER A 434 -11.60 33.47 13.01
CA SER A 434 -10.30 32.94 12.58
C SER A 434 -10.29 32.65 11.08
N LEU A 435 -11.36 32.06 10.56
CA LEU A 435 -11.53 31.80 9.12
C LEU A 435 -11.65 33.09 8.30
N CYS A 436 -12.41 34.08 8.78
CA CYS A 436 -12.52 35.37 8.12
C CYS A 436 -11.15 36.07 8.00
N ARG A 437 -10.35 36.05 9.08
CA ARG A 437 -8.97 36.55 9.04
C ARG A 437 -8.09 35.77 8.07
N LEU A 438 -8.24 34.44 8.02
CA LEU A 438 -7.48 33.57 7.12
C LEU A 438 -7.74 33.90 5.64
N TYR A 439 -9.01 34.03 5.24
CA TYR A 439 -9.36 34.39 3.86
C TYR A 439 -8.78 35.73 3.43
N LYS A 440 -8.74 36.71 4.34
CA LYS A 440 -8.12 38.02 4.08
C LYS A 440 -6.67 37.92 3.62
N PHE A 441 -5.92 36.91 4.09
CA PHE A 441 -4.53 36.68 3.68
C PHE A 441 -4.41 35.75 2.48
N ILE A 442 -5.13 34.62 2.47
CA ILE A 442 -5.01 33.60 1.40
C ILE A 442 -5.43 34.15 0.03
N GLU A 443 -6.37 35.09 -0.02
CA GLU A 443 -6.82 35.70 -1.27
C GLU A 443 -5.84 36.74 -1.84
N GLN A 444 -4.80 37.14 -1.08
CA GLN A 444 -3.84 38.15 -1.51
C GLN A 444 -2.78 37.55 -2.43
N LYS A 445 -2.63 38.20 -3.59
CA LYS A 445 -1.57 37.93 -4.57
C LYS A 445 -1.10 39.26 -5.17
N GLY A 446 0.20 39.40 -5.40
CA GLY A 446 0.77 40.63 -5.92
C GLY A 446 2.29 40.61 -5.94
N GLU A 447 2.88 41.74 -6.30
CA GLU A 447 4.33 41.89 -6.18
C GLU A 447 4.74 41.97 -4.71
N LEU A 448 5.99 41.61 -4.41
CA LEU A 448 6.49 41.56 -3.04
C LEU A 448 6.38 42.92 -2.34
N GLN A 449 6.60 44.02 -3.06
CA GLN A 449 6.55 45.39 -2.53
C GLN A 449 5.14 45.75 -2.04
N ASP A 450 4.11 45.38 -2.80
CA ASP A 450 2.71 45.68 -2.48
C ASP A 450 2.19 44.87 -1.28
N LEU A 451 2.70 43.64 -1.11
CA LEU A 451 2.28 42.75 -0.02
C LEU A 451 3.08 42.93 1.26
N THR A 452 4.28 43.52 1.19
CA THR A 452 5.13 43.84 2.36
C THR A 452 4.37 44.52 3.51
N PRO A 453 3.55 45.56 3.31
CA PRO A 453 2.79 46.17 4.41
C PRO A 453 1.77 45.20 5.05
N THR A 454 1.09 44.39 4.24
CA THR A 454 0.14 43.36 4.70
C THR A 454 0.86 42.28 5.51
N ILE A 455 2.03 41.83 5.04
CA ILE A 455 2.85 40.83 5.74
C ILE A 455 3.43 41.40 7.04
N ASN A 456 3.91 42.65 7.03
CA ASN A 456 4.43 43.32 8.22
C ASN A 456 3.37 43.55 9.31
N SER A 457 2.07 43.55 8.95
CA SER A 457 0.99 43.59 9.93
C SER A 457 0.98 42.35 10.86
N LEU A 458 1.53 41.22 10.42
CA LEU A 458 1.63 39.96 11.18
C LEU A 458 2.63 40.07 12.35
N ILE A 459 3.64 40.94 12.23
CA ILE A 459 4.74 41.10 13.19
C ILE A 459 4.25 41.75 14.50
N LYS A 460 3.19 42.57 14.45
CA LYS A 460 2.78 43.44 15.56
C LYS A 460 2.09 42.73 16.74
N GLN A 461 1.70 41.45 16.62
CA GLN A 461 0.80 40.82 17.61
C GLN A 461 1.38 39.64 18.42
N LYS A 462 2.47 38.98 17.99
CA LYS A 462 3.08 37.84 18.72
C LYS A 462 4.58 37.70 18.44
N THR A 463 5.38 37.45 19.48
CA THR A 463 6.86 37.40 19.40
C THR A 463 7.41 36.26 18.52
N GLY A 464 6.80 35.06 18.57
CA GLY A 464 7.22 33.90 17.75
C GLY A 464 6.85 33.99 16.27
N VAL A 465 5.79 34.72 15.93
CA VAL A 465 5.31 34.91 14.54
C VAL A 465 6.25 35.84 13.77
N ALA A 466 6.80 36.86 14.44
CA ALA A 466 7.71 37.83 13.86
C ALA A 466 8.95 37.19 13.22
N GLN A 467 9.55 36.21 13.90
CA GLN A 467 10.75 35.51 13.41
C GLN A 467 10.44 34.73 12.12
N LEU A 468 9.34 33.96 12.10
CA LEU A 468 8.93 33.18 10.93
C LEU A 468 8.66 34.07 9.70
N VAL A 469 8.05 35.23 9.92
CA VAL A 469 7.79 36.23 8.87
C VAL A 469 9.10 36.82 8.34
N GLN A 470 10.02 37.22 9.22
CA GLN A 470 11.31 37.79 8.82
C GLN A 470 12.15 36.81 8.00
N TYR A 471 12.21 35.54 8.41
CA TYR A 471 12.90 34.51 7.63
C TYR A 471 12.26 34.29 6.26
N GLY A 472 10.93 34.11 6.22
CA GLY A 472 10.23 33.88 4.96
C GLY A 472 10.34 35.06 3.98
N LEU A 473 10.26 36.30 4.48
CA LEU A 473 10.43 37.50 3.66
C LEU A 473 11.85 37.62 3.11
N LYS A 474 12.86 37.41 3.95
CA LYS A 474 14.27 37.49 3.53
C LYS A 474 14.58 36.54 2.37
N ASP A 475 14.16 35.30 2.48
CA ASP A 475 14.38 34.29 1.42
C ASP A 475 13.62 34.64 0.13
N LEU A 476 12.38 35.15 0.24
CA LEU A 476 11.61 35.62 -0.92
C LEU A 476 12.26 36.82 -1.60
N GLU A 477 12.75 37.80 -0.84
CA GLU A 477 13.48 38.97 -1.38
C GLU A 477 14.75 38.54 -2.10
N GLU A 478 15.51 37.61 -1.53
CA GLU A 478 16.74 37.08 -2.13
C GLU A 478 16.44 36.37 -3.45
N VAL A 479 15.46 35.45 -3.48
CA VAL A 479 15.09 34.75 -4.72
C VAL A 479 14.56 35.72 -5.76
N VAL A 480 13.63 36.62 -5.43
CA VAL A 480 13.12 37.62 -6.38
C VAL A 480 14.26 38.48 -6.94
N GLY A 481 15.22 38.86 -6.10
CA GLY A 481 16.42 39.59 -6.53
C GLY A 481 17.30 38.78 -7.50
N LEU A 482 17.50 37.49 -7.25
CA LEU A 482 18.24 36.59 -8.14
C LEU A 482 17.52 36.37 -9.47
N LEU A 483 16.20 36.17 -9.46
CA LEU A 483 15.39 35.98 -10.68
C LEU A 483 15.46 37.22 -11.60
N LYS A 484 15.47 38.43 -11.02
CA LYS A 484 15.69 39.67 -11.78
C LYS A 484 17.09 39.74 -12.41
N LYS A 485 18.12 39.32 -11.67
CA LYS A 485 19.51 39.26 -12.19
C LYS A 485 19.70 38.23 -13.31
N LEU A 486 18.95 37.12 -13.26
CA LEU A 486 18.95 36.09 -14.30
C LEU A 486 18.16 36.51 -15.56
N GLY A 487 17.52 37.68 -15.56
CA GLY A 487 16.84 38.23 -16.74
C GLY A 487 15.51 37.55 -17.08
N ILE A 488 14.83 36.95 -16.10
CA ILE A 488 13.52 36.32 -16.32
C ILE A 488 12.49 37.39 -16.66
N LYS A 489 11.85 37.25 -17.83
CA LYS A 489 10.83 38.19 -18.34
C LYS A 489 9.41 37.88 -17.86
N LEU A 490 9.17 36.69 -17.30
CA LEU A 490 7.87 36.30 -16.78
C LEU A 490 7.52 37.10 -15.52
N GLN A 491 6.23 37.34 -15.30
CA GLN A 491 5.76 38.02 -14.10
C GLN A 491 5.98 37.12 -12.87
N VAL A 492 6.69 37.64 -11.86
CA VAL A 492 6.92 36.96 -10.57
C VAL A 492 6.00 37.57 -9.52
N LEU A 493 5.08 36.77 -8.99
CA LEU A 493 4.05 37.19 -8.05
C LEU A 493 4.15 36.37 -6.75
N ILE A 494 4.01 37.04 -5.61
CA ILE A 494 3.88 36.39 -4.32
C ILE A 494 2.40 36.06 -4.10
N ASN A 495 2.10 34.80 -3.80
CA ASN A 495 0.75 34.33 -3.49
C ASN A 495 0.73 33.74 -2.08
N LEU A 496 0.15 34.48 -1.12
CA LEU A 496 0.14 34.06 0.29
C LEU A 496 -0.71 32.81 0.52
N GLY A 497 -1.69 32.54 -0.36
CA GLY A 497 -2.54 31.37 -0.36
C GLY A 497 -1.97 30.15 -1.09
N LEU A 498 -0.78 30.25 -1.68
CA LEU A 498 -0.18 29.11 -2.38
C LEU A 498 0.21 28.03 -1.35
N VAL A 499 -0.47 26.90 -1.42
CA VAL A 499 -0.22 25.71 -0.61
C VAL A 499 0.12 24.55 -1.54
N TYR A 500 1.33 23.99 -1.41
CA TYR A 500 1.78 22.88 -2.24
C TYR A 500 2.61 21.91 -1.41
N LYS A 501 2.06 20.70 -1.18
CA LYS A 501 2.72 19.58 -0.48
C LYS A 501 3.59 20.03 0.70
N VAL A 502 3.03 20.85 1.60
CA VAL A 502 3.76 21.56 2.67
C VAL A 502 4.44 20.61 3.64
N GLN A 503 3.93 19.39 3.79
CA GLN A 503 4.56 18.36 4.64
C GLN A 503 5.93 17.89 4.10
N GLN A 504 6.16 18.02 2.80
CA GLN A 504 7.41 17.60 2.16
C GLN A 504 8.37 18.77 1.93
N HIS A 505 7.86 20.00 1.84
CA HIS A 505 8.65 21.17 1.50
C HIS A 505 9.00 21.98 2.76
N SER A 506 10.22 22.50 2.80
CA SER A 506 10.75 23.35 3.86
C SER A 506 11.47 24.54 3.22
N GLY A 507 10.86 25.71 3.26
CA GLY A 507 11.33 26.92 2.61
C GLY A 507 10.40 27.45 1.51
N ILE A 508 10.99 27.90 0.41
CA ILE A 508 10.29 28.43 -0.77
C ILE A 508 9.54 27.32 -1.52
N ILE A 509 8.31 27.63 -1.91
CA ILE A 509 7.46 26.86 -2.81
C ILE A 509 7.05 27.74 -3.99
N PHE A 510 6.94 27.14 -5.18
CA PHE A 510 6.63 27.88 -6.39
C PHE A 510 5.80 27.08 -7.40
N GLN A 511 5.07 27.80 -8.25
CA GLN A 511 4.27 27.23 -9.33
C GLN A 511 4.30 28.11 -10.58
N PHE A 512 4.34 27.47 -11.74
CA PHE A 512 4.20 28.12 -13.05
C PHE A 512 2.75 27.96 -13.52
N VAL A 513 2.03 29.07 -13.62
CA VAL A 513 0.59 29.06 -13.90
C VAL A 513 0.28 29.92 -15.11
N ALA A 514 -0.47 29.35 -16.06
CA ALA A 514 -1.07 30.08 -17.17
C ALA A 514 -2.59 30.14 -17.00
N PHE A 515 -3.22 31.20 -17.52
CA PHE A 515 -4.67 31.33 -17.56
C PHE A 515 -5.17 31.18 -18.99
N ILE A 516 -5.80 30.04 -19.27
CA ILE A 516 -6.31 29.73 -20.60
C ILE A 516 -7.79 30.07 -20.65
N ARG A 517 -8.20 30.87 -21.63
CA ARG A 517 -9.62 31.17 -21.87
C ARG A 517 -10.25 30.04 -22.68
N ARG A 518 -11.22 29.32 -22.09
CA ARG A 518 -12.03 28.31 -22.79
C ARG A 518 -13.52 28.63 -22.58
N ARG A 519 -14.29 28.74 -23.68
CA ARG A 519 -15.76 28.90 -23.67
C ARG A 519 -16.26 29.89 -22.58
N GLN A 520 -15.71 31.10 -22.59
CA GLN A 520 -16.00 32.22 -21.67
C GLN A 520 -15.54 32.11 -20.21
N ARG A 521 -14.79 31.06 -19.81
CA ARG A 521 -14.16 30.98 -18.48
C ARG A 521 -12.65 30.89 -18.58
N ALA A 522 -11.94 31.66 -17.74
CA ALA A 522 -10.50 31.53 -17.59
C ALA A 522 -10.20 30.35 -16.66
N ILE A 523 -9.48 29.36 -17.18
CA ILE A 523 -9.06 28.17 -16.45
C ILE A 523 -7.57 28.32 -16.15
N SER A 524 -7.19 28.25 -14.87
CA SER A 524 -5.79 28.17 -14.48
C SER A 524 -5.23 26.77 -14.77
N GLU A 525 -4.05 26.74 -15.38
CA GLU A 525 -3.29 25.53 -15.68
C GLU A 525 -1.87 25.64 -15.09
N ILE A 526 -1.50 24.67 -14.25
CA ILE A 526 -0.17 24.60 -13.61
C ILE A 526 0.78 23.76 -14.48
N LEU A 527 1.81 24.35 -15.08
CA LEU A 527 2.80 23.62 -15.89
C LEU A 527 3.81 22.88 -15.01
N ALA A 528 4.35 23.56 -14.01
CA ALA A 528 5.37 23.04 -13.12
C ALA A 528 5.13 23.52 -11.68
N ALA A 529 5.46 22.67 -10.71
CA ALA A 529 5.34 22.97 -9.28
C ALA A 529 6.51 22.36 -8.50
N GLY A 530 7.09 23.14 -7.61
CA GLY A 530 8.31 22.76 -6.91
C GLY A 530 8.54 23.54 -5.63
N GLY A 531 9.64 23.23 -4.98
CA GLY A 531 10.07 23.89 -3.76
C GLY A 531 11.24 23.19 -3.11
N ARG A 532 11.77 23.82 -2.07
CA ARG A 532 12.83 23.28 -1.22
C ARG A 532 12.27 22.22 -0.28
N TYR A 533 12.98 21.12 -0.03
CA TYR A 533 12.54 19.95 0.76
C TYR A 533 13.63 19.39 1.68
N ASP A 534 14.44 20.26 2.28
CA ASP A 534 15.56 19.92 3.17
C ASP A 534 15.20 18.93 4.29
N LEU A 535 13.99 19.02 4.84
CA LEU A 535 13.52 18.16 5.93
C LEU A 535 13.20 16.72 5.49
N LEU A 536 13.07 16.44 4.19
CA LEU A 536 12.71 15.11 3.68
C LEU A 536 13.87 14.11 3.72
N ILE A 537 15.10 14.57 3.45
CA ILE A 537 16.30 13.71 3.39
C ILE A 537 16.66 13.11 4.77
N PRO A 538 16.67 13.88 5.88
CA PRO A 538 16.93 13.36 7.23
C PRO A 538 16.03 12.19 7.64
N LEU A 539 14.77 12.17 7.20
CA LEU A 539 13.80 11.13 7.56
C LEU A 539 14.24 9.73 7.09
N PHE A 540 15.13 9.65 6.09
CA PHE A 540 15.63 8.39 5.55
C PHE A 540 17.06 8.05 5.97
N ARG A 541 17.68 8.85 6.84
CA ARG A 541 19.02 8.55 7.38
C ARG A 541 18.93 7.50 8.48
N GLY A 542 19.84 6.53 8.43
CA GLY A 542 19.99 5.56 9.51
C GLY A 542 20.64 6.17 10.76
N PRO A 543 20.47 5.56 11.95
CA PRO A 543 21.02 6.05 13.22
C PRO A 543 22.55 6.12 13.26
N GLN A 544 23.24 5.49 12.29
CA GLN A 544 24.71 5.49 12.17
C GLN A 544 25.24 6.51 11.14
N ALA A 545 24.37 7.30 10.49
CA ALA A 545 24.78 8.25 9.47
C ALA A 545 25.47 9.48 10.08
N LEU A 546 26.81 9.49 10.04
CA LEU A 546 27.66 10.60 10.46
C LEU A 546 27.97 11.50 9.25
N GLY A 547 27.64 12.80 9.33
CA GLY A 547 27.99 13.79 8.30
C GLY A 547 26.96 14.90 8.09
N PRO A 548 27.32 15.99 7.39
CA PRO A 548 26.43 17.13 7.15
C PRO A 548 25.17 16.68 6.38
N VAL A 549 24.01 17.24 6.75
CA VAL A 549 22.75 17.01 6.03
C VAL A 549 22.71 17.94 4.82
N PRO A 550 22.59 17.41 3.58
CA PRO A 550 22.44 18.24 2.41
C PRO A 550 21.05 18.89 2.37
N THR A 551 20.97 20.07 1.77
CA THR A 551 19.72 20.72 1.38
C THR A 551 19.33 20.28 -0.03
N ALA A 552 18.04 20.31 -0.32
CA ALA A 552 17.54 19.87 -1.61
C ALA A 552 16.35 20.70 -2.08
N ILE A 553 16.32 20.95 -3.37
CA ILE A 553 15.22 21.64 -4.04
C ILE A 553 14.89 20.92 -5.33
N GLY A 554 13.62 20.91 -5.69
CA GLY A 554 13.19 20.26 -6.91
C GLY A 554 11.85 20.72 -7.42
N VAL A 555 11.60 20.41 -8.68
CA VAL A 555 10.39 20.73 -9.41
C VAL A 555 9.88 19.48 -10.12
N SER A 556 8.56 19.36 -10.24
CA SER A 556 7.92 18.45 -11.19
C SER A 556 7.28 19.27 -12.31
N ILE A 557 7.57 18.90 -13.55
CA ILE A 557 7.07 19.49 -14.79
C ILE A 557 6.12 18.50 -15.46
N ALA A 558 4.90 18.92 -15.75
CA ALA A 558 3.91 18.08 -16.41
C ALA A 558 4.17 18.03 -17.92
N ILE A 559 4.80 16.95 -18.40
CA ILE A 559 5.18 16.80 -19.81
C ILE A 559 3.94 16.72 -20.71
N ASP A 560 2.88 16.05 -20.25
CA ASP A 560 1.61 15.95 -20.99
C ASP A 560 1.04 17.32 -21.38
N LYS A 561 1.29 18.36 -20.58
CA LYS A 561 0.82 19.73 -20.86
C LYS A 561 1.63 20.41 -21.94
N ILE A 562 2.94 20.14 -21.98
CA ILE A 562 3.82 20.60 -23.06
C ILE A 562 3.39 19.92 -24.35
N THR A 563 3.26 18.59 -24.35
CA THR A 563 2.83 17.81 -25.51
C THR A 563 1.46 18.28 -26.01
N ALA A 564 0.48 18.45 -25.12
CA ALA A 564 -0.83 18.95 -25.50
C ALA A 564 -0.78 20.39 -26.04
N ALA A 565 0.11 21.25 -25.53
CA ALA A 565 0.26 22.60 -26.06
C ALA A 565 0.79 22.58 -27.49
N VAL A 566 1.79 21.75 -27.75
CA VAL A 566 2.39 21.67 -29.09
C VAL A 566 1.46 20.99 -30.10
N LEU A 567 0.69 19.97 -29.70
CA LEU A 567 -0.28 19.30 -30.58
C LEU A 567 -1.44 20.21 -31.01
N ASN A 568 -1.79 21.22 -30.22
CA ASN A 568 -2.88 22.15 -30.55
C ASN A 568 -2.45 23.32 -31.46
N MET A 569 -1.18 23.38 -31.89
CA MET A 569 -0.75 24.33 -32.90
C MET A 569 -1.13 23.79 -34.29
N GLU A 570 -1.95 24.55 -35.03
CA GLU A 570 -2.38 24.22 -36.39
C GLU A 570 -1.23 24.25 -37.43
N GLU A 571 -0.04 24.72 -37.03
CA GLU A 571 1.19 24.62 -37.82
C GLU A 571 2.24 23.79 -37.07
N PRO A 572 2.77 22.70 -37.67
CA PRO A 572 3.84 21.93 -37.05
C PRO A 572 5.08 22.81 -36.92
N VAL A 573 5.53 23.00 -35.68
CA VAL A 573 6.80 23.68 -35.36
C VAL A 573 7.92 22.97 -36.12
N SER A 574 8.56 23.70 -37.02
CA SER A 574 9.78 23.30 -37.69
C SER A 574 10.90 23.12 -36.67
N SER A 575 11.16 21.91 -36.16
CA SER A 575 12.48 21.50 -35.64
C SER A 575 12.58 20.06 -35.11
N SER A 576 13.69 19.42 -35.49
CA SER A 576 14.34 18.25 -34.90
C SER A 576 13.75 16.85 -35.15
N PHE A 577 14.62 15.95 -35.63
CA PHE A 577 14.45 14.49 -35.72
C PHE A 577 13.99 13.85 -34.39
N ALA A 578 14.22 14.52 -33.25
CA ALA A 578 13.73 14.12 -31.94
C ALA A 578 12.21 14.26 -31.79
N PHE A 579 11.59 15.23 -32.47
CA PHE A 579 10.15 15.49 -32.44
C PHE A 579 9.36 14.35 -33.12
N GLN A 580 9.92 13.81 -34.19
CA GLN A 580 9.35 12.67 -34.93
C GLN A 580 9.50 11.35 -34.17
N CYS A 581 10.60 11.17 -33.42
CA CYS A 581 10.76 10.03 -32.50
C CYS A 581 9.83 10.10 -31.28
N ALA A 582 9.57 11.30 -30.74
CA ALA A 582 8.65 11.47 -29.61
C ALA A 582 7.19 11.17 -30.00
N LEU A 583 6.74 11.58 -31.18
CA LEU A 583 5.44 11.20 -31.73
C LEU A 583 5.31 9.68 -31.93
N ARG A 584 6.39 8.99 -32.32
CA ARG A 584 6.45 7.51 -32.42
C ARG A 584 6.21 6.80 -31.09
N CYS A 585 6.63 7.37 -29.96
CA CYS A 585 6.41 6.79 -28.63
C CYS A 585 5.02 7.12 -28.05
N LEU A 586 4.40 8.24 -28.44
CA LEU A 586 3.15 8.72 -27.87
C LEU A 586 1.88 8.16 -28.53
N SER A 587 1.93 7.71 -29.80
CA SER A 587 0.74 7.17 -30.47
C SER A 587 0.26 5.83 -29.88
N PHE A 588 1.11 5.10 -29.16
CA PHE A 588 0.73 3.83 -28.51
C PHE A 588 -0.10 4.01 -27.23
N CYS A 589 -0.11 5.19 -26.62
CA CYS A 589 -0.76 5.42 -25.31
C CYS A 589 -2.12 6.14 -25.37
N SER A 590 -2.60 6.52 -26.55
CA SER A 590 -3.81 7.34 -26.71
C SER A 590 -4.97 6.59 -27.38
N HIS A 591 -5.41 5.47 -26.81
CA HIS A 591 -6.67 4.80 -27.18
C HIS A 591 -7.82 5.12 -26.21
N SER A 592 -7.95 6.39 -25.81
CA SER A 592 -9.14 6.85 -25.10
C SER A 592 -9.31 8.36 -25.21
N HIS A 593 -9.86 8.81 -26.34
CA HIS A 593 -10.93 9.82 -26.44
C HIS A 593 -11.04 10.30 -27.88
N GLY A 594 -12.25 10.23 -28.43
CA GLY A 594 -12.55 10.68 -29.79
C GLY A 594 -12.25 12.16 -29.97
N ALA A 595 -11.23 12.44 -30.77
CA ALA A 595 -11.05 13.67 -31.51
C ALA A 595 -10.54 13.26 -32.90
N SER A 596 -11.28 13.66 -33.94
CA SER A 596 -10.85 13.58 -35.33
C SER A 596 -9.59 14.43 -35.51
N ASP A 597 -8.65 13.95 -36.33
CA ASP A 597 -7.33 14.52 -36.61
C ASP A 597 -6.21 14.07 -35.67
N VAL A 598 -5.97 12.75 -35.65
CA VAL A 598 -4.73 12.16 -35.15
C VAL A 598 -3.66 12.31 -36.23
N VAL A 599 -2.53 12.95 -35.91
CA VAL A 599 -1.33 12.93 -36.77
C VAL A 599 -0.80 11.49 -36.83
N THR A 600 -1.08 10.80 -37.93
CA THR A 600 -0.71 9.39 -38.14
C THR A 600 0.72 9.28 -38.66
N VAL A 601 1.71 9.16 -37.76
CA VAL A 601 3.10 8.92 -38.19
C VAL A 601 3.21 7.55 -38.87
N SER A 602 3.83 7.52 -40.06
CA SER A 602 3.98 6.29 -40.82
C SER A 602 4.76 5.19 -40.07
N SER A 603 4.25 3.95 -40.13
CA SER A 603 4.85 2.77 -39.47
C SER A 603 6.16 2.34 -40.13
N CYS A 604 6.32 2.59 -41.43
CA CYS A 604 7.49 2.21 -42.21
C CYS A 604 7.69 3.12 -43.44
N ASP A 605 8.93 3.22 -43.92
CA ASP A 605 9.28 3.95 -45.13
C ASP A 605 8.83 3.22 -46.41
N LEU A 606 8.73 1.88 -46.36
CA LEU A 606 8.39 1.02 -47.50
C LEU A 606 7.59 -0.22 -47.06
N LEU A 607 6.42 -0.44 -47.64
CA LEU A 607 5.66 -1.68 -47.46
C LEU A 607 6.01 -2.70 -48.57
N VAL A 608 6.42 -3.90 -48.19
CA VAL A 608 6.71 -5.01 -49.09
C VAL A 608 5.50 -5.93 -49.17
N VAL A 609 5.02 -6.15 -50.39
CA VAL A 609 3.79 -6.91 -50.66
C VAL A 609 4.11 -8.06 -51.59
N SER A 610 3.81 -9.28 -51.15
CA SER A 610 3.90 -10.46 -51.99
C SER A 610 2.68 -10.60 -52.88
N VAL A 611 2.87 -10.66 -54.20
CA VAL A 611 1.80 -10.99 -55.16
C VAL A 611 1.73 -12.51 -55.25
N GLY A 612 0.83 -13.10 -54.46
CA GLY A 612 0.64 -14.55 -54.34
C GLY A 612 1.57 -15.22 -53.32
N GLN A 613 1.21 -16.45 -52.94
CA GLN A 613 1.91 -17.20 -51.89
C GLN A 613 3.35 -17.62 -52.27
N MET A 614 3.59 -17.93 -53.56
CA MET A 614 4.91 -18.40 -54.02
C MET A 614 6.01 -17.32 -53.90
N SER A 615 5.64 -16.05 -54.07
CA SER A 615 6.55 -14.90 -54.00
C SER A 615 6.92 -14.49 -52.55
N MET A 616 6.33 -15.12 -51.53
CA MET A 616 6.46 -14.69 -50.12
C MET A 616 7.89 -14.89 -49.59
N SER A 617 8.53 -16.00 -49.94
CA SER A 617 9.93 -16.27 -49.56
C SER A 617 10.87 -15.20 -50.10
N ARG A 618 10.59 -14.70 -51.32
CA ARG A 618 11.35 -13.64 -51.96
C ARG A 618 11.11 -12.28 -51.31
N ALA A 619 9.85 -11.98 -50.96
CA ALA A 619 9.50 -10.79 -50.18
C ALA A 619 10.22 -10.76 -48.82
N ILE A 620 10.27 -11.88 -48.10
CA ILE A 620 10.99 -11.99 -46.81
C ILE A 620 12.48 -11.68 -46.98
N ASN A 621 13.13 -12.27 -47.99
CA ASN A 621 14.55 -12.01 -48.27
C ASN A 621 14.81 -10.54 -48.65
N LEU A 622 13.91 -9.92 -49.40
CA LEU A 622 13.99 -8.51 -49.79
C LEU A 622 13.89 -7.60 -48.56
N THR A 623 12.93 -7.86 -47.68
CA THR A 623 12.75 -7.11 -46.43
C THR A 623 13.96 -7.24 -45.51
N GLN A 624 14.55 -8.43 -45.38
CA GLN A 624 15.78 -8.61 -44.62
C GLN A 624 16.94 -7.76 -45.17
N LYS A 625 17.07 -7.65 -46.51
CA LYS A 625 18.06 -6.76 -47.15
C LYS A 625 17.78 -5.28 -46.83
N LEU A 626 16.52 -4.86 -46.88
CA LEU A 626 16.09 -3.49 -46.55
C LEU A 626 16.38 -3.15 -45.08
N TRP A 627 16.06 -4.05 -44.15
CA TRP A 627 16.40 -3.90 -42.72
C TRP A 627 17.91 -3.84 -42.49
N SER A 628 18.68 -4.67 -43.18
CA SER A 628 20.16 -4.67 -43.09
C SER A 628 20.76 -3.35 -43.61
N ALA A 629 20.07 -2.67 -44.52
CA ALA A 629 20.43 -1.34 -45.02
C ALA A 629 19.90 -0.17 -44.16
N GLY A 630 19.18 -0.47 -43.06
CA GLY A 630 18.62 0.54 -42.16
C GLY A 630 17.34 1.20 -42.65
N ILE A 631 16.69 0.65 -43.68
CA ILE A 631 15.38 1.13 -44.17
C ILE A 631 14.28 0.51 -43.30
N THR A 632 13.36 1.33 -42.81
CA THR A 632 12.21 0.79 -42.07
C THR A 632 11.22 0.21 -43.08
N ALA A 633 11.20 -1.11 -43.22
CA ALA A 633 10.32 -1.82 -44.14
C ALA A 633 9.39 -2.77 -43.40
N GLU A 634 8.16 -2.94 -43.87
CA GLU A 634 7.16 -3.86 -43.30
C GLU A 634 6.72 -4.86 -44.37
N ILE A 635 6.36 -6.09 -43.99
CA ILE A 635 5.80 -7.09 -44.91
C ILE A 635 4.32 -7.20 -44.66
N MET A 636 3.52 -7.11 -45.72
CA MET A 636 2.09 -7.40 -45.63
C MET A 636 1.86 -8.92 -45.50
N TYR A 637 1.28 -9.34 -44.37
CA TYR A 637 1.03 -10.76 -44.09
C TYR A 637 -0.09 -11.35 -44.97
N ASP A 638 -1.07 -10.53 -45.32
CA ASP A 638 -2.20 -10.94 -46.14
C ASP A 638 -1.93 -10.62 -47.62
N TRP A 639 -1.57 -11.63 -48.40
CA TRP A 639 -1.30 -11.50 -49.83
C TRP A 639 -2.58 -11.52 -50.70
N SER A 640 -3.75 -11.71 -50.09
CA SER A 640 -5.04 -11.82 -50.79
C SER A 640 -5.78 -10.49 -50.95
N GLN A 641 -5.25 -9.41 -50.36
CA GLN A 641 -5.87 -8.10 -50.44
C GLN A 641 -5.90 -7.54 -51.87
N SER A 642 -7.01 -6.89 -52.20
CA SER A 642 -7.17 -6.15 -53.44
C SER A 642 -6.22 -4.94 -53.51
N GLN A 643 -6.03 -4.39 -54.71
CA GLN A 643 -5.18 -3.20 -54.88
C GLN A 643 -5.80 -1.97 -54.19
N GLU A 644 -7.13 -1.90 -54.13
CA GLU A 644 -7.89 -0.84 -53.48
C GLU A 644 -7.72 -0.89 -51.96
N GLU A 645 -7.80 -2.08 -51.34
CA GLU A 645 -7.56 -2.27 -49.90
C GLU A 645 -6.12 -1.93 -49.51
N LEU A 646 -5.14 -2.31 -50.34
CA LEU A 646 -3.74 -1.96 -50.15
C LEU A 646 -3.55 -0.44 -50.15
N GLN A 647 -4.19 0.26 -51.10
CA GLN A 647 -4.08 1.70 -51.22
C GLN A 647 -4.71 2.40 -50.00
N GLU A 648 -5.85 1.91 -49.51
CA GLU A 648 -6.48 2.45 -48.30
C GLU A 648 -5.62 2.17 -47.06
N TYR A 649 -5.01 0.99 -46.96
CA TYR A 649 -4.06 0.66 -45.89
C TYR A 649 -2.86 1.61 -45.88
N CYS A 650 -2.24 1.83 -47.04
CA CYS A 650 -1.10 2.75 -47.17
C CYS A 650 -1.50 4.20 -46.87
N ARG A 651 -2.71 4.61 -47.27
CA ARG A 651 -3.27 5.94 -46.97
C ARG A 651 -3.50 6.14 -45.47
N HIS A 652 -4.07 5.14 -44.81
CA HIS A 652 -4.37 5.18 -43.37
C HIS A 652 -3.10 5.15 -42.50
N HIS A 653 -2.02 4.53 -42.98
CA HIS A 653 -0.74 4.44 -42.29
C HIS A 653 0.32 5.42 -42.86
N GLU A 654 -0.07 6.39 -43.69
CA GLU A 654 0.81 7.36 -44.36
C GLU A 654 2.06 6.75 -45.05
N ILE A 655 1.97 5.51 -45.52
CA ILE A 655 3.07 4.80 -46.19
C ILE A 655 3.20 5.35 -47.61
N THR A 656 4.36 5.93 -47.93
CA THR A 656 4.57 6.62 -49.21
C THR A 656 4.98 5.66 -50.34
N TYR A 657 5.69 4.58 -50.01
CA TYR A 657 6.25 3.65 -51.00
C TYR A 657 5.82 2.21 -50.74
N VAL A 658 5.49 1.48 -51.80
CA VAL A 658 5.16 0.06 -51.76
C VAL A 658 6.01 -0.70 -52.77
N ALA A 659 6.63 -1.79 -52.35
CA ALA A 659 7.34 -2.75 -53.19
C ALA A 659 6.50 -4.01 -53.42
N LEU A 660 5.97 -4.17 -54.63
CA LEU A 660 5.24 -5.36 -55.07
C LEU A 660 6.22 -6.41 -55.60
N VAL A 661 6.26 -7.58 -54.97
CA VAL A 661 7.14 -8.70 -55.30
C VAL A 661 6.32 -9.80 -55.97
N SER A 662 6.68 -10.16 -57.20
CA SER A 662 6.00 -11.19 -57.99
C SER A 662 6.99 -12.11 -58.69
N ASP A 663 6.80 -13.42 -58.58
CA ASP A 663 7.64 -14.42 -59.27
C ASP A 663 7.55 -14.31 -60.80
N LYS A 664 6.48 -13.72 -61.34
CA LYS A 664 6.33 -13.49 -62.80
C LYS A 664 7.31 -12.45 -63.35
N GLU A 665 7.91 -11.63 -62.49
CA GLU A 665 8.71 -10.47 -62.92
C GLU A 665 10.22 -10.72 -62.92
N GLY A 666 10.67 -11.95 -62.64
CA GLY A 666 12.08 -12.30 -62.51
C GLY A 666 12.75 -11.49 -61.39
N ASN A 667 14.01 -11.07 -61.54
CA ASN A 667 14.76 -10.29 -60.53
C ASN A 667 14.35 -8.80 -60.42
N HIS A 668 13.12 -8.45 -60.80
CA HIS A 668 12.60 -7.09 -60.70
C HIS A 668 11.51 -7.01 -59.64
N VAL A 669 11.38 -5.84 -59.04
CA VAL A 669 10.35 -5.46 -58.06
C VAL A 669 9.67 -4.19 -58.58
N LYS A 670 8.35 -4.14 -58.44
CA LYS A 670 7.55 -2.96 -58.80
C LYS A 670 7.42 -2.05 -57.60
N VAL A 671 8.01 -0.87 -57.67
CA VAL A 671 7.90 0.14 -56.62
C VAL A 671 6.81 1.12 -57.02
N LYS A 672 5.73 1.18 -56.24
CA LYS A 672 4.66 2.17 -56.33
C LYS A 672 4.92 3.30 -55.33
N SER A 673 4.77 4.54 -55.76
CA SER A 673 4.76 5.71 -54.89
C SER A 673 3.39 6.38 -54.88
N PHE A 674 2.92 6.74 -53.70
CA PHE A 674 1.67 7.47 -53.50
C PHE A 674 1.99 8.89 -53.03
N GLU A 675 2.27 9.80 -53.96
CA GLU A 675 2.59 11.21 -53.65
C GLU A 675 1.43 12.13 -54.08
N LYS A 676 0.76 12.80 -53.12
CA LYS A 676 -0.23 13.88 -53.34
C LYS A 676 -1.19 13.61 -54.51
N GLU A 677 -1.85 12.43 -54.47
CA GLU A 677 -2.81 11.91 -55.46
C GLU A 677 -2.25 11.34 -56.78
N ARG A 678 -0.94 11.46 -57.04
CA ARG A 678 -0.31 10.82 -58.20
C ARG A 678 0.29 9.46 -57.83
N GLN A 679 -0.12 8.44 -58.58
CA GLN A 679 0.49 7.12 -58.53
C GLN A 679 1.59 7.03 -59.58
N THR A 680 2.81 6.72 -59.15
CA THR A 680 3.88 6.35 -60.09
C THR A 680 4.36 4.94 -59.78
N GLU A 681 4.53 4.14 -60.83
CA GLU A 681 5.02 2.77 -60.74
C GLU A 681 6.32 2.66 -61.52
N LYS A 682 7.38 2.18 -60.87
CA LYS A 682 8.68 1.96 -61.51
C LYS A 682 9.12 0.53 -61.28
N ARG A 683 9.59 -0.11 -62.36
CA ARG A 683 10.24 -1.42 -62.29
C ARG A 683 11.70 -1.22 -61.92
N VAL A 684 12.13 -1.82 -60.81
CA VAL A 684 13.48 -1.67 -60.25
C VAL A 684 14.11 -3.05 -60.09
N LEU A 685 15.41 -3.18 -60.36
CA LEU A 685 16.17 -4.40 -60.09
C LEU A 685 16.30 -4.61 -58.58
N GLU A 686 16.22 -5.86 -58.13
CA GLU A 686 16.37 -6.18 -56.70
C GLU A 686 17.70 -5.72 -56.10
N SER A 687 18.78 -5.72 -56.88
CA SER A 687 20.09 -5.22 -56.45
C SER A 687 20.06 -3.73 -56.15
N ASP A 688 19.25 -2.98 -56.89
CA ASP A 688 19.25 -1.51 -56.90
C ASP A 688 18.13 -0.94 -56.03
N LEU A 689 17.26 -1.80 -55.49
CA LEU A 689 16.09 -1.38 -54.71
C LEU A 689 16.48 -0.56 -53.48
N VAL A 690 17.51 -1.00 -52.75
CA VAL A 690 18.01 -0.30 -51.56
C VAL A 690 18.47 1.11 -51.93
N ASP A 691 19.31 1.23 -52.96
CA ASP A 691 19.82 2.52 -53.43
C ASP A 691 18.71 3.42 -53.96
N HIS A 692 17.73 2.84 -54.67
CA HIS A 692 16.57 3.55 -55.18
C HIS A 692 15.72 4.17 -54.06
N VAL A 693 15.42 3.40 -53.01
CA VAL A 693 14.61 3.86 -51.87
C VAL A 693 15.39 4.89 -51.04
N VAL A 694 16.68 4.68 -50.79
CA VAL A 694 17.53 5.66 -50.08
C VAL A 694 17.59 6.99 -50.84
N GLN A 695 17.74 6.95 -52.17
CA GLN A 695 17.75 8.16 -52.98
C GLN A 695 16.41 8.90 -52.92
N LYS A 696 15.29 8.18 -53.02
CA LYS A 696 13.93 8.73 -52.95
C LYS A 696 13.62 9.37 -51.58
N LEU A 697 14.00 8.69 -50.50
CA LEU A 697 13.84 9.21 -49.14
C LEU A 697 14.70 10.47 -48.91
N ARG A 698 15.93 10.52 -49.45
CA ARG A 698 16.79 11.72 -49.40
C ARG A 698 16.24 12.89 -50.19
N THR A 699 15.67 12.66 -51.38
CA THR A 699 15.04 13.74 -52.18
C THR A 699 13.81 14.32 -51.51
N LYS A 700 12.99 13.50 -50.82
CA LYS A 700 11.83 13.97 -50.05
C LYS A 700 12.25 14.95 -48.94
N VAL A 701 13.34 14.64 -48.23
CA VAL A 701 13.94 15.54 -47.20
C VAL A 701 14.49 16.83 -47.82
N SER A 702 15.01 16.78 -49.04
CA SER A 702 15.56 17.95 -49.74
C SER A 702 14.45 18.87 -50.28
N ASP A 703 13.38 18.32 -50.85
CA ASP A 703 12.26 19.10 -51.38
C ASP A 703 11.47 19.79 -50.26
N GLU A 704 11.33 19.16 -49.09
CA GLU A 704 10.83 19.83 -47.88
C GLU A 704 11.75 20.97 -47.41
N ARG A 705 13.05 20.88 -47.68
CA ARG A 705 14.04 21.94 -47.39
C ARG A 705 13.97 23.10 -48.40
N THR A 706 13.78 22.81 -49.68
CA THR A 706 13.70 23.84 -50.73
C THR A 706 12.42 24.68 -50.63
N ILE A 707 11.32 24.09 -50.16
CA ILE A 707 10.08 24.82 -49.85
C ILE A 707 10.30 25.82 -48.70
N ARG A 708 11.19 25.52 -47.73
CA ARG A 708 11.59 26.45 -46.66
C ARG A 708 12.38 27.65 -47.17
N GLU A 709 13.30 27.45 -48.12
CA GLU A 709 14.09 28.56 -48.68
C GLU A 709 13.23 29.51 -49.54
N ALA A 710 12.13 29.03 -50.13
CA ALA A 710 11.18 29.88 -50.85
C ALA A 710 10.27 30.70 -49.91
N SER A 711 9.94 30.19 -48.72
CA SER A 711 9.14 30.90 -47.70
C SER A 711 9.97 31.89 -46.87
N ASP A 712 11.25 31.59 -46.64
CA ASP A 712 12.14 32.45 -45.84
C ASP A 712 12.68 33.68 -46.61
N ASN A 713 12.54 33.72 -47.94
CA ASN A 713 12.98 34.86 -48.75
C ASN A 713 12.04 36.10 -48.68
N LEU A 714 10.95 36.04 -47.91
CA LEU A 714 10.04 37.17 -47.68
C LEU A 714 10.18 37.82 -46.30
N ALA A 715 11.11 37.36 -45.44
CA ALA A 715 11.40 38.03 -44.18
C ALA A 715 12.90 38.02 -43.89
N VAL A 716 13.40 39.17 -43.45
CA VAL A 716 14.75 39.45 -42.94
C VAL A 716 15.75 39.98 -43.98
N GLN A 717 15.68 41.31 -44.18
CA GLN A 717 16.88 42.10 -44.43
C GLN A 717 17.76 42.14 -43.17
N ASN A 718 19.04 41.82 -43.38
CA ASN A 718 20.23 42.30 -42.67
C ASN A 718 20.27 42.22 -41.13
N LEU A 719 21.11 41.32 -40.62
CA LEU A 719 22.20 41.67 -39.69
C LEU A 719 23.27 40.58 -39.68
N LYS A 720 24.45 40.94 -40.21
CA LYS A 720 25.68 40.14 -40.20
C LYS A 720 26.26 40.07 -38.79
N GLY A 721 26.53 38.86 -38.30
CA GLY A 721 27.37 38.60 -37.13
C GLY A 721 28.11 37.28 -37.33
N SER A 722 29.37 37.38 -37.73
CA SER A 722 30.29 36.27 -37.99
C SER A 722 30.77 35.64 -36.68
N PHE A 723 30.68 34.31 -36.55
CA PHE A 723 31.57 33.56 -35.66
C PHE A 723 32.08 32.28 -36.35
N SER A 724 33.40 32.19 -36.29
CA SER A 724 34.31 31.28 -36.96
C SER A 724 34.31 29.87 -36.36
N ASN A 725 34.41 28.88 -37.24
CA ASN A 725 34.78 27.50 -36.94
C ASN A 725 36.14 27.45 -36.23
N ALA A 726 36.15 26.90 -35.01
CA ALA A 726 37.35 26.43 -34.36
C ALA A 726 37.15 24.97 -33.94
N SER A 727 37.67 24.08 -34.75
CA SER A 727 37.96 22.69 -34.40
C SER A 727 39.08 22.66 -33.36
N GLY A 728 38.76 22.23 -32.14
CA GLY A 728 39.75 22.00 -31.08
C GLY A 728 39.36 20.77 -30.26
N LEU A 729 40.15 19.70 -30.40
CA LEU A 729 40.16 18.58 -29.46
C LEU A 729 40.43 19.11 -28.04
N PHE A 730 39.62 18.69 -27.07
CA PHE A 730 39.97 18.77 -25.65
C PHE A 730 39.99 17.36 -25.06
N GLU A 731 41.16 17.00 -24.51
CA GLU A 731 41.42 15.78 -23.76
C GLU A 731 40.58 15.73 -22.47
N ILE A 732 39.97 14.57 -22.21
CA ILE A 732 39.25 14.27 -20.98
C ILE A 732 40.26 13.67 -19.98
N HIS A 733 40.64 14.43 -18.96
CA HIS A 733 41.24 13.89 -17.74
C HIS A 733 40.14 13.72 -16.68
N GLY A 734 40.00 12.49 -16.15
CA GLY A 734 39.22 12.21 -14.94
C GLY A 734 37.91 11.46 -15.14
N ALA A 735 37.93 10.30 -15.82
CA ALA A 735 36.78 9.39 -15.83
C ALA A 735 36.69 8.62 -14.50
N THR A 736 35.79 9.04 -13.62
CA THR A 736 35.29 8.18 -12.55
C THR A 736 34.44 7.09 -13.21
N VAL A 737 34.86 5.84 -13.10
CA VAL A 737 34.23 4.69 -13.77
C VAL A 737 32.81 4.50 -13.24
N VAL A 738 31.82 4.91 -14.05
CA VAL A 738 30.43 4.45 -13.91
C VAL A 738 30.41 2.97 -14.30
N PRO A 739 29.86 2.05 -13.49
CA PRO A 739 29.71 0.68 -13.93
C PRO A 739 28.64 0.65 -15.02
N ILE A 740 29.08 0.50 -16.26
CA ILE A 740 28.21 0.22 -17.40
C ILE A 740 27.63 -1.17 -17.18
N VAL A 741 26.36 -1.25 -16.77
CA VAL A 741 25.60 -2.50 -16.77
C VAL A 741 25.14 -2.74 -18.20
N SER A 742 25.95 -3.46 -18.97
CA SER A 742 25.52 -3.98 -20.27
C SER A 742 24.71 -5.26 -20.04
N VAL A 743 23.39 -5.18 -20.20
CA VAL A 743 22.53 -6.37 -20.28
C VAL A 743 22.69 -6.96 -21.67
N VAL A 744 23.39 -8.08 -21.78
CA VAL A 744 23.54 -8.84 -23.03
C VAL A 744 22.51 -9.96 -23.01
N ALA A 745 21.67 -10.03 -24.05
CA ALA A 745 20.70 -11.10 -24.21
C ALA A 745 21.40 -12.49 -24.26
N PRO A 746 20.74 -13.60 -23.85
CA PRO A 746 21.41 -14.88 -23.60
C PRO A 746 22.02 -15.56 -24.83
N GLU A 747 21.81 -15.03 -26.02
CA GLU A 747 22.17 -15.70 -27.26
C GLU A 747 23.44 -15.08 -27.86
N LYS A 748 24.52 -15.89 -27.89
CA LYS A 748 25.84 -15.64 -28.50
C LYS A 748 26.95 -15.04 -27.62
N LEU A 749 27.13 -15.53 -26.39
CA LEU A 749 28.44 -15.43 -25.73
C LEU A 749 29.29 -16.67 -26.06
N SER A 750 30.46 -16.47 -26.68
CA SER A 750 31.40 -17.56 -26.93
C SER A 750 31.91 -18.16 -25.60
N ALA A 751 32.22 -19.46 -25.58
CA ALA A 751 32.64 -20.16 -24.36
C ALA A 751 33.90 -19.53 -23.73
N SER A 752 34.81 -18.97 -24.54
CA SER A 752 36.00 -18.26 -24.07
C SER A 752 35.65 -16.92 -23.41
N THR A 753 34.68 -16.19 -23.96
CA THR A 753 34.18 -14.94 -23.38
C THR A 753 33.50 -15.18 -22.03
N ARG A 754 32.70 -16.25 -21.91
CA ARG A 754 32.05 -16.64 -20.66
C ARG A 754 33.07 -16.96 -19.56
N ARG A 755 34.08 -17.78 -19.88
CA ARG A 755 35.16 -18.14 -18.95
C ARG A 755 35.94 -16.91 -18.48
N ARG A 756 36.17 -15.95 -19.37
CA ARG A 756 36.85 -14.70 -19.05
C ARG A 756 36.04 -13.85 -18.07
N TYR A 757 34.72 -13.73 -18.28
CA TYR A 757 33.84 -13.02 -17.35
C TYR A 757 33.70 -13.72 -16.00
N GLU A 758 33.58 -15.06 -15.98
CA GLU A 758 33.57 -15.84 -14.73
C GLU A 758 34.85 -15.62 -13.92
N THR A 759 36.02 -15.68 -14.57
CA THR A 759 37.31 -15.44 -13.91
C THR A 759 37.39 -14.00 -13.39
N GLN A 760 36.88 -13.03 -14.15
CA GLN A 760 36.90 -11.61 -13.78
C GLN A 760 35.96 -11.30 -12.60
N VAL A 761 34.79 -11.95 -12.57
CA VAL A 761 33.84 -11.88 -11.45
C VAL A 761 34.43 -12.54 -10.21
N GLN A 762 35.04 -13.72 -10.34
CA GLN A 762 35.66 -14.44 -9.24
C GLN A 762 36.83 -13.67 -8.63
N THR A 763 37.66 -13.03 -9.46
CA THR A 763 38.78 -12.18 -9.01
C THR A 763 38.28 -10.93 -8.27
N ARG A 764 37.23 -10.28 -8.77
CA ARG A 764 36.62 -9.12 -8.10
C ARG A 764 35.93 -9.50 -6.79
N LEU A 765 35.27 -10.66 -6.74
CA LEU A 765 34.68 -11.20 -5.52
C LEU A 765 35.75 -11.53 -4.47
N GLN A 766 36.85 -12.18 -4.85
CA GLN A 766 37.97 -12.45 -3.94
C GLN A 766 38.58 -11.17 -3.39
N THR A 767 38.71 -10.12 -4.20
CA THR A 767 39.25 -8.83 -3.76
C THR A 767 38.31 -8.13 -2.76
N SER A 768 36.99 -8.19 -3.01
CA SER A 768 35.98 -7.66 -2.09
C SER A 768 35.85 -8.50 -0.80
N LEU A 769 36.00 -9.82 -0.88
CA LEU A 769 36.04 -10.73 0.26
C LEU A 769 37.29 -10.53 1.12
N ALA A 770 38.46 -10.28 0.51
CA ALA A 770 39.68 -9.96 1.25
C ALA A 770 39.53 -8.65 2.05
N ASN A 771 38.83 -7.65 1.50
CA ASN A 771 38.53 -6.39 2.18
C ASN A 771 37.46 -6.54 3.30
N LEU A 772 36.61 -7.55 3.24
CA LEU A 772 35.66 -7.88 4.31
C LEU A 772 36.36 -8.54 5.52
N HIS A 773 37.40 -9.35 5.28
CA HIS A 773 38.15 -10.02 6.36
C HIS A 773 38.94 -9.06 7.26
N GLN A 774 39.24 -7.83 6.83
CA GLN A 774 39.92 -6.84 7.67
C GLN A 774 39.00 -6.07 8.65
N LYS A 775 37.66 -6.23 8.56
CA LYS A 775 36.69 -5.51 9.41
C LYS A 775 35.78 -6.41 10.25
N SER A 776 35.96 -7.72 10.26
CA SER A 776 35.27 -8.60 11.20
C SER A 776 36.13 -8.87 12.42
N SER A 777 35.88 -8.17 13.52
CA SER A 777 36.09 -8.74 14.85
C SER A 777 35.27 -10.03 14.95
N GLU A 778 36.00 -11.14 14.85
CA GLU A 778 35.71 -12.55 15.17
C GLU A 778 34.23 -12.93 15.38
N ILE A 779 33.62 -13.47 14.33
CA ILE A 779 32.59 -14.52 14.46
C ILE A 779 33.28 -15.81 14.00
N GLU A 780 33.85 -16.57 14.93
CA GLU A 780 34.29 -17.93 14.65
C GLU A 780 33.06 -18.84 14.54
N ILE A 781 32.81 -19.29 13.33
CA ILE A 781 31.76 -20.27 13.03
C ILE A 781 32.23 -21.62 13.58
N LEU A 782 31.52 -22.14 14.59
CA LEU A 782 31.64 -23.53 15.01
C LEU A 782 31.27 -24.42 13.82
N ALA A 783 32.25 -25.12 13.25
CA ALA A 783 32.04 -26.07 12.17
C ALA A 783 31.10 -27.18 12.66
N TRP A 784 29.92 -27.27 12.03
CA TRP A 784 28.76 -28.03 12.53
C TRP A 784 28.86 -29.55 12.28
N ASP A 785 29.85 -30.01 11.50
CA ASP A 785 29.99 -31.40 11.01
C ASP A 785 31.42 -31.95 11.20
N ALA A 786 31.97 -31.83 12.41
CA ALA A 786 33.29 -32.41 12.72
C ALA A 786 33.17 -33.48 13.82
N ASP A 787 33.98 -34.54 13.68
CA ASP A 787 34.09 -35.65 14.64
C ASP A 787 34.34 -35.16 16.08
N GLU A 788 33.96 -35.96 17.07
CA GLU A 788 33.98 -35.63 18.50
C GLU A 788 35.35 -35.06 18.97
N GLN A 789 36.46 -35.58 18.42
CA GLN A 789 37.81 -35.07 18.70
C GLN A 789 38.03 -33.64 18.19
N ALA A 790 37.50 -33.29 17.02
CA ALA A 790 37.62 -31.94 16.46
C ALA A 790 36.75 -30.94 17.23
N PHE A 791 35.55 -31.34 17.65
CA PHE A 791 34.70 -30.52 18.52
C PHE A 791 35.42 -30.21 19.85
N ASN A 792 35.94 -31.24 20.53
CA ASN A 792 36.63 -31.09 21.80
C ASN A 792 37.92 -30.24 21.70
N THR A 793 38.64 -30.32 20.57
CA THR A 793 39.84 -29.50 20.33
C THR A 793 39.48 -28.02 20.15
N THR A 794 38.39 -27.75 19.42
CA THR A 794 37.88 -26.40 19.17
C THR A 794 37.37 -25.76 20.47
N VAL A 795 36.62 -26.51 21.28
CA VAL A 795 36.15 -26.06 22.60
C VAL A 795 37.32 -25.74 23.54
N LYS A 796 38.39 -26.56 23.54
CA LYS A 796 39.61 -26.27 24.33
C LYS A 796 40.31 -24.99 23.89
N GLN A 797 40.44 -24.74 22.58
CA GLN A 797 41.02 -23.50 22.07
C GLN A 797 40.17 -22.28 22.45
N LEU A 798 38.84 -22.38 22.31
CA LEU A 798 37.89 -21.32 22.63
C LEU A 798 37.93 -20.95 24.13
N LEU A 799 37.97 -21.95 25.02
CA LEU A 799 38.04 -21.72 26.46
C LEU A 799 39.40 -21.16 26.91
N SER A 800 40.49 -21.45 26.20
CA SER A 800 41.84 -20.96 26.55
C SER A 800 42.05 -19.46 26.30
N ARG A 801 41.24 -18.83 25.42
CA ARG A 801 41.43 -17.44 24.98
C ARG A 801 40.52 -16.42 25.65
N LEU A 802 39.53 -16.85 26.45
CA LEU A 802 38.50 -15.96 26.98
C LEU A 802 38.40 -15.99 28.53
N PRO A 803 38.27 -14.82 29.20
CA PRO A 803 38.40 -14.70 30.65
C PRO A 803 37.17 -15.17 31.48
N LYS A 804 36.05 -15.56 30.87
CA LYS A 804 34.82 -16.01 31.56
C LYS A 804 34.41 -17.43 31.12
N GLN A 805 35.17 -18.42 31.58
CA GLN A 805 35.06 -19.81 31.11
C GLN A 805 33.79 -20.56 31.54
N ARG A 806 33.14 -20.20 32.67
CA ARG A 806 32.04 -21.01 33.24
C ARG A 806 30.77 -21.07 32.38
N TYR A 807 30.33 -19.94 31.83
CA TYR A 807 29.10 -19.89 31.03
C TYR A 807 29.29 -20.56 29.66
N LEU A 808 30.42 -20.29 29.01
CA LEU A 808 30.77 -20.93 27.73
C LEU A 808 30.91 -22.44 27.87
N LYS A 809 31.46 -22.92 29.00
CA LYS A 809 31.53 -24.35 29.26
C LYS A 809 30.15 -25.00 29.36
N LEU A 810 29.19 -24.39 30.06
CA LEU A 810 27.81 -24.88 30.14
C LEU A 810 27.14 -24.95 28.75
N VAL A 811 27.36 -23.93 27.91
CA VAL A 811 26.81 -23.92 26.54
C VAL A 811 27.44 -25.02 25.69
N CYS A 812 28.76 -25.22 25.78
CA CYS A 812 29.44 -26.32 25.07
C CYS A 812 28.97 -27.70 25.56
N ASP A 813 28.77 -27.86 26.87
CA ASP A 813 28.28 -29.11 27.48
C ASP A 813 26.83 -29.39 27.05
N GLU A 814 25.98 -28.35 26.96
CA GLU A 814 24.59 -28.49 26.50
C GLU A 814 24.51 -28.82 25.01
N ILE A 815 25.39 -28.22 24.18
CA ILE A 815 25.53 -28.60 22.76
C ILE A 815 26.00 -30.05 22.62
N TYR A 816 26.94 -30.50 23.45
CA TYR A 816 27.40 -31.88 23.47
C TYR A 816 26.27 -32.86 23.84
N ASN A 817 25.52 -32.58 24.92
CA ASN A 817 24.41 -33.43 25.38
C ASN A 817 23.26 -33.51 24.36
N ILE A 818 23.00 -32.42 23.62
CA ILE A 818 21.97 -32.41 22.58
C ILE A 818 22.38 -33.29 21.38
N LYS A 819 23.68 -33.40 21.05
CA LYS A 819 24.12 -34.06 19.82
C LYS A 819 24.76 -35.45 19.99
N VAL A 820 25.47 -35.70 21.09
CA VAL A 820 26.26 -36.93 21.28
C VAL A 820 25.53 -37.92 22.20
N GLU A 821 24.89 -37.48 23.28
CA GLU A 821 24.11 -38.36 24.17
C GLU A 821 22.72 -38.75 23.62
N LYS A 822 22.18 -37.99 22.65
CA LYS A 822 20.89 -38.27 21.99
C LYS A 822 21.00 -38.99 20.64
N LYS A 823 22.10 -39.71 20.40
CA LYS A 823 22.24 -40.61 19.24
C LYS A 823 22.02 -42.07 19.63
#